data_AF-A0A3B0KHE6-F1
#
_entry.id   AF-A0A3B0KHE6-F1
#
_cell.length_a   1.000
_cell.length_b   1.000
_cell.length_c   1.000
_cell.angle_alpha   90.00
_cell.angle_beta   90.00
_cell.angle_gamma   90.00
#
_symmetry.space_group_name_H-M   'P 1'
#
loop_
_entity.id
_entity.type
_entity.pdbx_description
1 polymer ?
#
loop_
_entity_poly.entity_id
_entity_poly.type
_entity_poly.pdbx_seq_one_letter_code
_entity_poly.pdbx_strand_id
1 'polypeptide(L)'
;MTISSGETTARGATTNIHHATNRNKYEKLITKPQMQRQDANAETEANESACADGNFNKHFGNGHGTGTTTDRTMLLPLEDTNASSIVTYKLKSNANGNGNGHINSGNNSSSSSSSSNSCTSSSTSIGIAGSSSGNGNGHQGPGSGSYSMGWMCHCCNLIARRCIGFNVRRCVFALFAITMVSIFYYTHYVDTGVFNGLIQRDTHPAPIIHCRMINAAGKHVRDASPAPDHRSEARLRIDPKVLVFVETTYSGLGRDIAELLVYNRIKYKIEVAGKSLPVLTNLDKGRYGVIVFENLDKYLNMDKWNRELLDKYCREYAVGIVGFLSPSEETLVGAQLRDFPLFVNTNLRLRDASLNPGSSVLRLTRAGETAWGALPGDDWAVFQHNHSTYEPVEWAQRNTNEYPADSVGQVQLPLTTVLQDRGHLDGIQRVLFGSSLRFWLHRLVFLDALSYLSHGQLSLNLERMILVDIDDIFVGEKGTRLRPDDVRALVATQKNIAAMVPGFKFNLGFSGKYYHHGTREENLGDDFLLQNVQEFNWFSHMWKHQQPHLYDNLTLLMAEMHLNYAFAMDHNIPTDSGYSISPHHSGVYPAHELLYVAWKKVWNVKVTSTEEYPHLRPARLRRGFIHRNIMVLPRQTCGLFTHTMYIDRYPGGRDKLDESIQGGELFQTIVYNPINIFMTHMSNYGSDRLALYTFQSVIKFLQCWTNLKLASAPPIQLAEMYFQLHPEEVDPVWGNPCDDARHKKIWSKTKNCDSLPKFLVIGPQKTGTTALYTFLSMHGSIASNIASPDTFEEVQFFNGNNYYRGLDWYMDFFPSGETVAMPNNSSPMPTQLGSPRYMFEKSATYFDGEAVPKRTHALLPHAKIVTILISPAKRAYSWYQHQRAHGDVIANNYSFYQVITASDSAPRALKDLRNRCLNPGKYAQHLEHWLAFYPAQQVHIIDGDQLRLNPIDVMNELQRFLKVQPLLDYSNHLRYDVKKGFYCQALNEKRNKCLGKSKGRQYPTMDERSGKLLQRYYLNHNTALVKLLKKLGSRPIPQWLKEDLSTGT
;
A
#
# COMPACT_ATOMS: atom_id res chain seq x y z
N MET A 1 -29.06 -58.67 -7.76
CA MET A 1 -28.76 -59.74 -8.74
C MET A 1 -27.67 -59.18 -9.65
N THR A 2 -26.50 -59.78 -9.83
CA THR A 2 -25.91 -60.99 -9.19
C THR A 2 -24.38 -60.90 -9.45
N ILE A 3 -23.49 -60.99 -8.45
CA ILE A 3 -22.66 -62.18 -8.08
C ILE A 3 -21.66 -62.57 -9.19
N SER A 4 -20.36 -62.83 -8.94
CA SER A 4 -19.72 -63.48 -7.76
C SER A 4 -18.40 -62.84 -7.28
N SER A 5 -17.70 -63.52 -6.35
CA SER A 5 -16.51 -63.04 -5.63
C SER A 5 -15.66 -64.17 -5.02
N GLY A 6 -14.34 -63.95 -4.84
CA GLY A 6 -13.40 -64.74 -4.03
C GLY A 6 -12.05 -63.97 -3.90
N GLU A 7 -11.11 -64.29 -3.00
CA GLU A 7 -11.09 -65.33 -1.95
C GLU A 7 -9.98 -65.09 -0.88
N THR A 8 -10.11 -65.71 0.31
CA THR A 8 -9.05 -66.14 1.28
C THR A 8 -8.10 -65.21 2.09
N THR A 9 -7.98 -65.59 3.39
CA THR A 9 -6.78 -65.61 4.31
C THR A 9 -6.31 -64.38 5.13
N ALA A 10 -5.62 -64.66 6.27
CA ALA A 10 -5.59 -63.81 7.48
C ALA A 10 -4.55 -64.18 8.59
N ARG A 11 -4.37 -63.25 9.57
CA ARG A 11 -3.91 -63.36 11.00
C ARG A 11 -2.41 -63.50 11.40
N GLY A 12 -2.04 -62.77 12.48
CA GLY A 12 -0.88 -62.98 13.41
C GLY A 12 0.45 -62.27 13.02
N ALA A 13 1.41 -61.89 13.90
CA ALA A 13 1.56 -61.74 15.38
C ALA A 13 2.90 -60.94 15.65
N THR A 14 3.55 -60.69 16.82
CA THR A 14 3.46 -61.10 18.26
C THR A 14 4.26 -60.13 19.20
N THR A 15 3.90 -60.02 20.49
CA THR A 15 4.69 -59.75 21.75
C THR A 15 6.05 -58.98 21.86
N ASN A 16 6.14 -58.08 22.87
CA ASN A 16 7.22 -57.90 23.92
C ASN A 16 8.66 -57.43 23.54
N ILE A 17 9.56 -56.86 24.40
CA ILE A 17 9.53 -56.21 25.75
C ILE A 17 10.83 -55.37 26.01
N HIS A 18 10.76 -54.36 26.92
CA HIS A 18 11.83 -53.67 27.71
C HIS A 18 13.04 -52.87 27.12
N HIS A 19 13.16 -51.64 27.67
CA HIS A 19 14.33 -50.93 28.25
C HIS A 19 15.39 -50.12 27.46
N ALA A 20 15.59 -48.91 28.02
CA ALA A 20 16.85 -48.18 28.26
C ALA A 20 17.59 -47.47 27.10
N THR A 21 17.49 -46.14 27.12
CA THR A 21 18.60 -45.22 26.77
C THR A 21 18.75 -44.17 27.88
N ASN A 22 19.99 -43.77 28.18
CA ASN A 22 20.34 -42.85 29.27
C ASN A 22 20.92 -41.53 28.73
N ARG A 23 21.02 -40.50 29.59
CA ARG A 23 21.38 -39.11 29.24
C ARG A 23 22.83 -38.94 28.76
N ASN A 24 23.02 -38.16 27.71
CA ASN A 24 23.79 -36.89 27.72
C ASN A 24 23.38 -36.07 26.48
N LYS A 25 22.99 -34.79 26.52
CA LYS A 25 23.48 -33.57 27.22
C LYS A 25 24.52 -32.80 26.39
N TYR A 26 24.03 -31.93 25.51
CA TYR A 26 24.66 -30.63 25.20
C TYR A 26 23.54 -29.57 25.04
N GLU A 27 23.82 -28.33 25.44
CA GLU A 27 22.87 -27.22 25.45
C GLU A 27 23.25 -26.13 24.44
N LYS A 28 22.23 -25.36 24.02
CA LYS A 28 22.30 -23.95 23.61
C LYS A 28 23.41 -23.52 22.64
N LEU A 29 22.99 -23.21 21.41
CA LEU A 29 23.27 -21.88 20.82
C LEU A 29 22.19 -21.56 19.77
N ILE A 30 21.14 -20.84 20.18
CA ILE A 30 20.09 -20.35 19.27
C ILE A 30 20.51 -18.97 18.77
N THR A 31 21.17 -18.92 17.62
CA THR A 31 21.33 -17.69 16.86
C THR A 31 19.99 -17.29 16.24
N LYS A 32 19.57 -16.05 16.47
CA LYS A 32 18.42 -15.47 15.76
C LYS A 32 18.83 -15.29 14.29
N PRO A 33 18.04 -15.74 13.29
CA PRO A 33 18.21 -15.26 11.93
C PRO A 33 17.95 -13.75 11.91
N GLN A 34 18.97 -12.96 11.55
CA GLN A 34 18.72 -11.56 11.21
C GLN A 34 17.95 -11.54 9.90
N MET A 35 16.79 -10.87 9.92
CA MET A 35 16.00 -10.62 8.72
C MET A 35 16.75 -9.60 7.85
N GLN A 36 17.62 -10.08 6.96
CA GLN A 36 18.34 -9.23 6.00
C GLN A 36 17.34 -8.59 5.03
N ARG A 37 16.89 -7.39 5.39
CA ARG A 37 16.41 -6.41 4.41
C ARG A 37 17.64 -5.86 3.68
N GLN A 38 17.84 -6.29 2.45
CA GLN A 38 18.62 -5.54 1.48
C GLN A 38 17.73 -5.18 0.28
N ASP A 39 18.16 -4.17 -0.45
CA ASP A 39 17.62 -3.72 -1.73
C ASP A 39 16.18 -3.16 -1.71
N ALA A 40 15.98 -2.22 -0.78
CA ALA A 40 14.97 -1.16 -0.88
C ALA A 40 15.44 0.17 -0.22
N ASN A 41 16.75 0.45 -0.23
CA ASN A 41 17.38 1.64 0.38
C ASN A 41 18.18 2.43 -0.67
N ALA A 42 17.48 3.06 -1.61
CA ALA A 42 18.06 4.01 -2.57
C ALA A 42 17.05 5.10 -3.00
N GLU A 43 16.02 5.37 -2.19
CA GLU A 43 14.91 6.26 -2.55
C GLU A 43 14.31 7.01 -1.33
N THR A 44 15.02 7.01 -0.19
CA THR A 44 14.54 7.57 1.08
C THR A 44 15.03 9.00 1.34
N GLU A 45 16.06 9.45 0.61
CA GLU A 45 16.72 10.76 0.77
C GLU A 45 16.31 11.71 -0.38
N ALA A 46 15.01 11.97 -0.54
CA ALA A 46 14.47 12.89 -1.56
C ALA A 46 13.25 13.73 -1.08
N ASN A 47 12.98 13.73 0.23
CA ASN A 47 11.77 14.35 0.84
C ASN A 47 12.11 15.25 2.05
N GLU A 48 13.33 15.81 2.10
CA GLU A 48 13.83 16.64 3.19
C GLU A 48 14.23 18.07 2.78
N SER A 49 13.23 18.94 2.64
CA SER A 49 13.28 20.34 3.09
C SER A 49 11.84 20.81 3.29
N ALA A 50 11.41 21.47 4.37
CA ALA A 50 12.10 22.28 5.39
C ALA A 50 12.61 23.63 4.87
N CYS A 51 11.69 24.48 4.40
CA CYS A 51 11.90 25.93 4.35
C CYS A 51 12.22 26.40 5.79
N ALA A 52 13.47 26.82 6.03
CA ALA A 52 13.91 27.25 7.36
C ALA A 52 13.49 28.70 7.65
N ASP A 53 13.16 28.99 8.91
CA ASP A 53 12.81 30.34 9.35
C ASP A 53 13.96 31.33 9.16
N GLY A 54 13.73 32.35 8.33
CA GLY A 54 14.67 33.44 8.06
C GLY A 54 14.79 34.39 9.25
N ASN A 55 15.67 34.07 10.19
CA ASN A 55 15.89 34.84 11.41
C ASN A 55 16.49 36.23 11.10
N PHE A 56 15.71 37.31 11.24
CA PHE A 56 16.13 38.68 10.93
C PHE A 56 16.23 39.58 12.17
N ASN A 57 17.45 40.07 12.46
CA ASN A 57 17.73 40.98 13.57
C ASN A 57 17.02 42.33 13.42
N LYS A 58 16.58 42.91 14.55
CA LYS A 58 16.13 44.30 14.66
C LYS A 58 17.03 45.14 15.56
N HIS A 59 17.60 46.20 15.00
CA HIS A 59 18.02 47.44 15.67
C HIS A 59 17.40 48.58 14.82
N PHE A 60 16.77 49.63 15.35
CA PHE A 60 17.20 50.51 16.45
C PHE A 60 16.03 51.06 17.30
N GLY A 61 16.36 51.84 18.35
CA GLY A 61 15.49 52.41 19.40
C GLY A 61 14.19 53.13 18.98
N ASN A 62 13.26 53.39 19.91
CA ASN A 62 13.45 54.27 21.07
C ASN A 62 12.35 54.14 22.13
N GLY A 63 12.58 54.73 23.32
CA GLY A 63 11.53 55.31 24.17
C GLY A 63 11.13 54.52 25.43
N HIS A 64 11.63 54.99 26.59
CA HIS A 64 11.11 54.91 27.97
C HIS A 64 10.40 53.63 28.51
N GLY A 65 10.57 53.24 29.78
CA GLY A 65 11.30 53.86 30.90
C GLY A 65 10.62 53.58 32.25
N THR A 66 11.40 53.44 33.34
CA THR A 66 11.00 52.91 34.66
C THR A 66 10.55 51.42 34.63
N GLY A 67 10.84 50.56 35.61
CA GLY A 67 11.32 50.72 36.99
C GLY A 67 10.23 50.19 37.95
N THR A 68 10.44 49.24 38.86
CA THR A 68 11.61 48.90 39.73
C THR A 68 11.76 47.37 39.88
N THR A 69 12.94 46.74 39.99
CA THR A 69 13.80 46.60 41.20
C THR A 69 13.00 46.33 42.50
N THR A 70 13.30 45.33 43.33
CA THR A 70 14.59 44.83 43.88
C THR A 70 14.62 43.29 43.99
N ASP A 71 15.72 42.61 43.64
CA ASP A 71 16.89 42.25 44.49
C ASP A 71 16.60 41.42 45.76
N ARG A 72 17.10 40.17 45.81
CA ARG A 72 18.46 39.92 46.34
C ARG A 72 19.01 38.50 46.13
N THR A 73 20.17 38.45 45.47
CA THR A 73 21.41 37.72 45.83
C THR A 73 21.40 36.54 46.81
N MET A 74 22.19 35.52 46.41
CA MET A 74 23.37 34.95 47.13
C MET A 74 23.35 33.50 47.68
N LEU A 75 24.58 32.96 47.69
CA LEU A 75 25.12 31.83 48.47
C LEU A 75 24.76 30.38 48.10
N LEU A 76 25.68 29.78 47.33
CA LEU A 76 26.18 28.42 47.61
C LEU A 76 26.83 28.36 49.00
N PRO A 77 26.92 27.15 49.58
CA PRO A 77 28.21 26.66 50.07
C PRO A 77 28.70 25.39 49.34
N LEU A 78 29.95 25.03 49.58
CA LEU A 78 30.65 23.81 49.13
C LEU A 78 30.85 22.84 50.31
N GLU A 79 31.66 21.78 50.10
CA GLU A 79 32.25 20.87 51.11
C GLU A 79 31.30 19.83 51.75
N ASP A 80 31.71 18.61 52.16
CA ASP A 80 32.74 17.64 51.73
C ASP A 80 32.34 16.25 52.34
N THR A 81 32.97 15.06 52.28
CA THR A 81 34.29 14.53 51.85
C THR A 81 34.13 13.10 51.29
N ASN A 82 35.16 12.59 50.60
CA ASN A 82 35.31 11.18 50.20
C ASN A 82 35.21 10.17 51.37
N ALA A 83 34.75 8.95 51.07
CA ALA A 83 35.13 7.73 51.78
C ALA A 83 35.28 6.55 50.79
N SER A 84 36.29 5.70 50.96
CA SER A 84 36.65 4.64 49.99
C SER A 84 37.21 3.37 50.65
N SER A 85 36.80 2.20 50.14
CA SER A 85 37.41 0.85 50.25
C SER A 85 36.41 -0.16 49.64
N ILE A 86 36.69 -1.10 48.75
CA ILE A 86 37.89 -1.88 48.35
C ILE A 86 38.29 -2.97 49.35
N VAL A 87 38.12 -4.24 48.95
CA VAL A 87 39.09 -5.38 49.07
C VAL A 87 38.41 -6.69 48.60
N THR A 88 39.03 -7.73 48.00
CA THR A 88 40.13 -7.90 47.00
C THR A 88 40.17 -9.40 46.65
N TYR A 89 40.43 -9.79 45.38
CA TYR A 89 41.23 -10.98 44.94
C TYR A 89 41.10 -11.20 43.41
N LYS A 90 42.13 -11.59 42.63
CA LYS A 90 43.59 -11.64 42.89
C LYS A 90 44.42 -11.66 41.58
N LEU A 91 45.32 -10.67 41.46
CA LEU A 91 46.63 -10.65 40.77
C LEU A 91 47.00 -11.70 39.69
N LYS A 92 47.49 -11.20 38.54
CA LYS A 92 48.93 -11.28 38.15
C LYS A 92 49.25 -10.25 37.04
N SER A 93 50.49 -10.20 36.54
CA SER A 93 51.44 -9.14 36.89
C SER A 93 52.78 -9.31 36.13
N ASN A 94 53.25 -8.25 35.45
CA ASN A 94 54.62 -7.90 35.00
C ASN A 94 54.55 -7.17 33.62
N ALA A 95 55.46 -6.28 33.16
CA ALA A 95 56.36 -5.25 33.73
C ALA A 95 57.65 -5.10 32.88
N ASN A 96 58.09 -3.86 32.65
CA ASN A 96 59.39 -3.36 32.13
C ASN A 96 59.74 -3.47 30.61
N GLY A 97 60.46 -2.42 30.14
CA GLY A 97 61.10 -2.30 28.80
C GLY A 97 60.25 -1.53 27.76
N ASN A 98 60.26 -0.20 27.56
CA ASN A 98 61.24 0.90 27.67
C ASN A 98 61.95 1.28 26.34
N GLY A 99 62.01 2.57 26.00
CA GLY A 99 62.48 3.14 24.72
C GLY A 99 61.34 3.87 23.96
N ASN A 100 61.03 5.14 24.21
CA ASN A 100 61.73 6.39 23.82
C ASN A 100 62.01 6.54 22.31
N GLY A 101 61.61 7.63 21.64
CA GLY A 101 60.79 8.75 22.16
C GLY A 101 60.74 10.00 21.27
N HIS A 102 60.17 11.06 21.87
CA HIS A 102 60.02 12.45 21.41
C HIS A 102 59.06 12.75 20.23
N ILE A 103 58.22 13.80 20.16
CA ILE A 103 57.65 14.85 21.05
C ILE A 103 57.68 16.24 20.36
N ASN A 104 56.49 16.86 20.20
CA ASN A 104 56.22 18.32 20.08
C ASN A 104 56.71 19.10 18.83
N SER A 105 56.16 20.29 18.50
CA SER A 105 54.92 21.01 18.91
C SER A 105 54.69 22.29 18.07
N GLY A 106 53.51 22.91 18.16
CA GLY A 106 53.23 24.30 17.72
C GLY A 106 52.64 24.37 16.31
N ASN A 107 51.38 24.71 16.04
CA ASN A 107 50.35 25.51 16.73
C ASN A 107 50.52 27.04 16.59
N ASN A 108 49.40 27.73 16.33
CA ASN A 108 49.20 29.15 15.88
C ASN A 108 49.20 29.36 14.34
N SER A 109 48.34 30.23 13.77
CA SER A 109 47.08 30.82 14.28
C SER A 109 46.26 31.47 13.15
N SER A 110 44.97 31.71 13.43
CA SER A 110 44.12 32.83 12.95
C SER A 110 43.76 33.02 11.46
N SER A 111 42.44 33.16 11.26
CA SER A 111 41.72 34.16 10.45
C SER A 111 41.52 34.03 8.91
N SER A 112 40.23 33.82 8.58
CA SER A 112 39.37 34.62 7.67
C SER A 112 39.49 34.55 6.13
N SER A 113 38.32 34.28 5.51
CA SER A 113 37.80 34.78 4.21
C SER A 113 38.55 34.47 2.90
N SER A 114 37.90 34.21 1.75
CA SER A 114 36.46 33.95 1.48
C SER A 114 36.26 33.46 0.03
N SER A 115 35.05 32.96 -0.25
CA SER A 115 34.30 33.05 -1.54
C SER A 115 34.78 32.33 -2.82
N SER A 116 33.78 31.89 -3.58
CA SER A 116 33.70 31.67 -5.05
C SER A 116 34.53 30.56 -5.74
N ASN A 117 33.80 29.59 -6.31
CA ASN A 117 33.68 29.24 -7.74
C ASN A 117 34.82 29.75 -8.67
N SER A 118 35.30 28.99 -9.66
CA SER A 118 34.54 28.16 -10.61
C SER A 118 35.39 27.07 -11.31
N CYS A 119 34.78 26.29 -12.21
CA CYS A 119 35.45 25.27 -13.02
C CYS A 119 35.94 25.80 -14.39
N THR A 120 36.92 25.07 -14.97
CA THR A 120 37.23 25.00 -16.43
C THR A 120 37.73 26.29 -17.13
N SER A 121 38.61 26.23 -18.14
CA SER A 121 39.43 25.14 -18.71
C SER A 121 40.58 25.70 -19.59
N SER A 122 41.54 24.85 -19.96
CA SER A 122 42.26 24.79 -21.27
C SER A 122 42.71 26.08 -22.00
N SER A 123 43.91 26.19 -22.61
CA SER A 123 45.12 25.35 -22.64
C SER A 123 46.13 25.95 -23.65
N THR A 124 47.43 26.03 -23.34
CA THR A 124 48.48 26.16 -24.38
C THR A 124 49.87 25.71 -23.90
N SER A 125 50.38 24.63 -24.52
CA SER A 125 51.70 24.52 -25.19
C SER A 125 52.67 25.73 -25.13
N ILE A 126 54.01 25.60 -25.04
CA ILE A 126 54.96 24.50 -25.41
C ILE A 126 56.32 24.72 -24.71
N GLY A 127 57.06 23.62 -24.41
CA GLY A 127 58.54 23.42 -24.47
C GLY A 127 59.52 24.41 -23.77
N ILE A 128 60.83 24.13 -23.63
CA ILE A 128 61.75 23.15 -24.25
C ILE A 128 62.88 22.75 -23.26
N ALA A 129 63.44 21.53 -23.43
CA ALA A 129 64.67 20.97 -22.82
C ALA A 129 64.67 20.66 -21.30
N GLY A 130 65.38 19.62 -20.82
CA GLY A 130 66.07 18.55 -21.56
C GLY A 130 66.97 17.66 -20.67
N SER A 131 67.47 16.53 -21.21
CA SER A 131 68.43 15.57 -20.62
C SER A 131 68.00 14.81 -19.33
N SER A 132 68.38 13.55 -19.06
CA SER A 132 69.16 12.54 -19.83
C SER A 132 68.98 11.11 -19.26
N SER A 133 69.62 10.10 -19.89
CA SER A 133 69.69 8.66 -19.55
C SER A 133 68.41 7.83 -19.84
N GLY A 134 68.48 6.58 -20.29
CA GLY A 134 69.65 5.73 -20.62
C GLY A 134 69.34 4.59 -21.61
N ASN A 135 70.38 3.89 -22.09
CA ASN A 135 70.34 2.96 -23.24
C ASN A 135 69.54 1.67 -23.06
N GLY A 136 69.03 1.13 -24.18
CA GLY A 136 68.67 -0.27 -24.39
C GLY A 136 68.76 -0.63 -25.88
N ASN A 137 69.44 -1.74 -26.23
CA ASN A 137 69.71 -2.16 -27.62
C ASN A 137 68.77 -3.31 -28.06
N GLY A 138 68.31 -3.31 -29.33
CA GLY A 138 67.51 -4.38 -29.95
C GLY A 138 67.16 -4.00 -31.40
N HIS A 139 67.27 -4.91 -32.37
CA HIS A 139 67.56 -4.51 -33.76
C HIS A 139 67.24 -5.60 -34.80
N GLN A 140 66.79 -5.19 -36.01
CA GLN A 140 66.55 -6.00 -37.24
C GLN A 140 65.34 -6.98 -37.18
N GLY A 141 64.55 -7.27 -38.25
CA GLY A 141 64.59 -6.89 -39.69
C GLY A 141 65.03 -8.06 -40.61
N PRO A 142 64.76 -8.08 -41.95
CA PRO A 142 63.92 -7.27 -42.87
C PRO A 142 62.70 -8.10 -43.41
N GLY A 143 61.86 -7.78 -44.41
CA GLY A 143 61.99 -7.29 -45.82
C GLY A 143 61.24 -8.28 -46.78
N SER A 144 60.74 -7.98 -47.99
CA SER A 144 60.58 -6.73 -48.78
C SER A 144 59.78 -6.94 -50.10
N GLY A 145 58.94 -5.97 -50.52
CA GLY A 145 58.48 -5.76 -51.92
C GLY A 145 57.13 -6.39 -52.37
N SER A 146 56.40 -5.90 -53.40
CA SER A 146 56.53 -4.69 -54.25
C SER A 146 55.24 -4.35 -55.08
N TYR A 147 55.18 -3.13 -55.63
CA TYR A 147 54.42 -2.63 -56.81
C TYR A 147 52.94 -2.13 -56.76
N SER A 148 52.82 -0.79 -56.74
CA SER A 148 52.28 0.08 -57.83
C SER A 148 50.78 0.51 -57.93
N MET A 149 50.61 1.79 -58.31
CA MET A 149 49.42 2.53 -58.80
C MET A 149 48.18 2.70 -57.89
N GLY A 150 47.53 3.88 -57.83
CA GLY A 150 47.92 5.20 -58.35
C GLY A 150 46.81 6.29 -58.36
N TRP A 151 47.24 7.54 -58.61
CA TRP A 151 46.47 8.76 -58.92
C TRP A 151 45.86 9.60 -57.77
N MET A 152 45.79 10.92 -58.01
CA MET A 152 45.48 12.02 -57.08
C MET A 152 44.52 13.02 -57.74
N CYS A 153 44.01 14.01 -57.00
CA CYS A 153 43.43 15.24 -57.56
C CYS A 153 44.09 16.51 -56.95
N HIS A 154 44.21 17.57 -57.76
CA HIS A 154 44.86 18.84 -57.41
C HIS A 154 43.91 19.84 -56.73
N CYS A 155 44.43 20.68 -55.81
CA CYS A 155 44.04 22.11 -55.75
C CYS A 155 44.97 23.03 -54.91
N CYS A 156 45.50 22.57 -53.78
CA CYS A 156 46.06 23.45 -52.73
C CYS A 156 47.52 23.91 -52.91
N ASN A 157 47.93 24.41 -54.09
CA ASN A 157 49.33 24.79 -54.33
C ASN A 157 49.53 26.11 -55.10
N LEU A 158 48.83 27.19 -54.70
CA LEU A 158 48.85 28.48 -55.44
C LEU A 158 48.90 29.76 -54.58
N ILE A 159 49.01 29.68 -53.25
CA ILE A 159 49.12 30.87 -52.36
C ILE A 159 50.49 30.94 -51.62
N ALA A 160 51.35 29.93 -51.78
CA ALA A 160 52.67 29.85 -51.14
C ALA A 160 53.76 30.79 -51.72
N ARG A 161 53.40 31.85 -52.47
CA ARG A 161 54.35 32.81 -53.08
C ARG A 161 53.84 34.27 -53.14
N ARG A 162 53.48 34.87 -51.99
CA ARG A 162 53.52 36.34 -51.79
C ARG A 162 53.24 36.73 -50.32
N CYS A 163 54.29 36.89 -49.49
CA CYS A 163 54.30 37.76 -48.30
C CYS A 163 55.70 37.80 -47.64
N ILE A 164 56.71 38.26 -48.38
CA ILE A 164 58.00 38.65 -47.77
C ILE A 164 57.79 40.01 -47.07
N GLY A 165 58.30 40.17 -45.85
CA GLY A 165 58.42 41.50 -45.23
C GLY A 165 57.38 41.88 -44.16
N PHE A 166 56.98 40.97 -43.27
CA PHE A 166 56.34 41.35 -42.00
C PHE A 166 57.28 41.13 -40.81
N ASN A 167 57.47 42.18 -40.01
CA ASN A 167 58.30 42.14 -38.80
C ASN A 167 57.59 41.29 -37.73
N VAL A 168 58.24 40.22 -37.25
CA VAL A 168 57.66 39.25 -36.30
C VAL A 168 57.05 39.94 -35.06
N ARG A 169 57.66 41.03 -34.58
CA ARG A 169 57.14 41.79 -33.44
C ARG A 169 55.77 42.40 -33.72
N ARG A 170 55.51 42.86 -34.95
CA ARG A 170 54.19 43.33 -35.41
C ARG A 170 53.20 42.18 -35.60
N CYS A 171 53.64 41.00 -36.05
CA CYS A 171 52.77 39.82 -36.11
C CYS A 171 52.33 39.35 -34.72
N VAL A 172 53.22 39.36 -33.73
CA VAL A 172 52.90 39.04 -32.33
C VAL A 172 51.96 40.09 -31.73
N PHE A 173 52.21 41.38 -31.95
CA PHE A 173 51.27 42.43 -31.52
C PHE A 173 49.91 42.34 -32.23
N ALA A 174 49.87 42.00 -33.52
CA ALA A 174 48.61 41.78 -34.24
C ALA A 174 47.86 40.55 -33.71
N LEU A 175 48.55 39.44 -33.44
CA LEU A 175 47.96 38.26 -32.80
C LEU A 175 47.43 38.58 -31.40
N PHE A 176 48.18 39.32 -30.59
CA PHE A 176 47.74 39.72 -29.24
C PHE A 176 46.56 40.70 -29.28
N ALA A 177 46.55 41.65 -30.22
CA ALA A 177 45.41 42.53 -30.44
C ALA A 177 44.19 41.76 -30.94
N ILE A 178 44.37 40.80 -31.86
CA ILE A 178 43.30 39.92 -32.35
C ILE A 178 42.77 39.06 -31.20
N THR A 179 43.60 38.43 -30.37
CA THR A 179 43.10 37.63 -29.23
C THR A 179 42.42 38.49 -28.17
N MET A 180 42.92 39.69 -27.88
CA MET A 180 42.22 40.64 -26.99
C MET A 180 40.88 41.09 -27.56
N VAL A 181 40.80 41.42 -28.86
CA VAL A 181 39.54 41.77 -29.53
C VAL A 181 38.61 40.56 -29.64
N SER A 182 39.11 39.35 -29.87
CA SER A 182 38.31 38.12 -29.86
C SER A 182 37.78 37.79 -28.48
N ILE A 183 38.56 38.00 -27.41
CA ILE A 183 38.10 37.83 -26.02
C ILE A 183 37.06 38.89 -25.68
N PHE A 184 37.29 40.16 -26.02
CA PHE A 184 36.30 41.24 -25.80
C PHE A 184 35.03 41.02 -26.62
N TYR A 185 35.14 40.52 -27.85
CA TYR A 185 34.01 40.13 -28.68
C TYR A 185 33.25 38.96 -28.05
N TYR A 186 33.93 37.90 -27.60
CA TYR A 186 33.28 36.79 -26.89
C TYR A 186 32.59 37.26 -25.61
N THR A 187 33.26 38.01 -24.72
CA THR A 187 32.62 38.47 -23.47
C THR A 187 31.47 39.45 -23.72
N HIS A 188 31.47 40.20 -24.83
CA HIS A 188 30.42 41.18 -25.12
C HIS A 188 29.27 40.65 -26.03
N TYR A 189 29.51 39.60 -26.84
CA TYR A 189 28.53 38.95 -27.72
C TYR A 189 28.01 37.58 -27.23
N VAL A 190 28.64 36.96 -26.22
CA VAL A 190 28.06 35.80 -25.52
C VAL A 190 27.20 36.24 -24.32
N ASP A 191 27.56 37.34 -23.65
CA ASP A 191 26.78 37.93 -22.55
C ASP A 191 25.57 38.76 -23.05
N THR A 192 25.57 39.18 -24.33
CA THR A 192 24.33 39.62 -25.00
C THR A 192 23.61 38.40 -25.60
N GLY A 193 22.39 38.14 -25.14
CA GLY A 193 21.65 36.87 -25.33
C GLY A 193 21.31 36.43 -26.76
N VAL A 194 21.82 37.10 -27.79
CA VAL A 194 21.61 36.76 -29.21
C VAL A 194 22.23 35.39 -29.55
N PHE A 195 23.40 35.05 -29.01
CA PHE A 195 24.05 33.77 -29.29
C PHE A 195 23.42 32.57 -28.56
N ASN A 196 22.84 32.78 -27.37
CA ASN A 196 22.08 31.72 -26.68
C ASN A 196 20.86 31.27 -27.51
N GLY A 197 20.19 32.20 -28.20
CA GLY A 197 19.08 31.89 -29.12
C GLY A 197 19.50 31.15 -30.40
N LEU A 198 20.79 31.11 -30.75
CA LEU A 198 21.33 30.42 -31.93
C LEU A 198 21.91 29.03 -31.63
N ILE A 199 22.16 28.72 -30.35
CA ILE A 199 22.69 27.41 -29.90
C ILE A 199 21.68 26.65 -29.02
N GLN A 200 20.54 27.25 -28.69
CA GLN A 200 19.34 26.51 -28.29
C GLN A 200 18.84 25.61 -29.45
N ARG A 201 19.41 24.41 -29.53
CA ARG A 201 18.61 23.22 -29.82
C ARG A 201 17.43 23.23 -28.87
N ASP A 202 16.24 22.95 -29.38
CA ASP A 202 15.02 22.87 -28.57
C ASP A 202 15.19 21.78 -27.50
N THR A 203 15.42 22.18 -26.24
CA THR A 203 15.82 21.26 -25.16
C THR A 203 14.64 20.50 -24.56
N HIS A 204 13.41 20.94 -24.85
CA HIS A 204 12.21 20.33 -24.30
C HIS A 204 12.03 18.89 -24.84
N PRO A 205 11.82 17.88 -23.99
CA PRO A 205 11.57 16.51 -24.45
C PRO A 205 10.26 16.43 -25.24
N ALA A 206 10.35 16.06 -26.52
CA ALA A 206 9.21 15.78 -27.39
C ALA A 206 8.83 14.29 -27.37
N PRO A 207 7.53 13.91 -27.33
CA PRO A 207 7.08 12.51 -27.28
C PRO A 207 7.59 11.62 -28.43
N ILE A 208 8.44 10.64 -28.10
CA ILE A 208 9.07 9.70 -29.06
C ILE A 208 8.09 8.60 -29.53
N ILE A 209 6.91 8.48 -28.92
CA ILE A 209 5.96 7.38 -29.20
C ILE A 209 5.39 7.46 -30.62
N HIS A 210 6.01 6.72 -31.54
CA HIS A 210 5.64 6.59 -32.96
C HIS A 210 4.80 5.33 -33.19
N CYS A 211 3.49 5.44 -33.02
CA CYS A 211 2.56 4.36 -33.36
C CYS A 211 2.20 4.42 -34.86
N ARG A 212 2.59 3.42 -35.65
CA ARG A 212 2.26 3.29 -37.09
C ARG A 212 0.75 3.11 -37.30
N MET A 213 0.07 2.54 -36.30
CA MET A 213 -1.37 2.36 -36.29
C MET A 213 -2.19 3.63 -36.01
N ILE A 214 -1.56 4.79 -35.75
CA ILE A 214 -2.23 6.06 -35.38
C ILE A 214 -1.66 7.23 -36.21
N ASN A 215 -2.53 8.10 -36.72
CA ASN A 215 -2.15 9.29 -37.48
C ASN A 215 -1.77 10.48 -36.56
N ALA A 216 -1.25 11.56 -37.15
CA ALA A 216 -0.84 12.75 -36.41
C ALA A 216 -1.96 13.44 -35.59
N ALA A 217 -3.23 13.11 -35.86
CA ALA A 217 -4.41 13.62 -35.15
C ALA A 217 -4.96 12.64 -34.10
N GLY A 218 -4.21 11.61 -33.70
CA GLY A 218 -4.60 10.67 -32.66
C GLY A 218 -5.69 9.66 -33.06
N LYS A 219 -5.99 9.52 -34.35
CA LYS A 219 -6.98 8.57 -34.89
C LYS A 219 -6.29 7.40 -35.58
N HIS A 220 -6.90 6.21 -35.53
CA HIS A 220 -6.32 5.03 -36.17
C HIS A 220 -6.25 5.17 -37.70
N VAL A 221 -5.19 4.63 -38.30
CA VAL A 221 -4.90 4.69 -39.75
C VAL A 221 -5.71 3.65 -40.55
N ARG A 222 -6.26 2.65 -39.85
CA ARG A 222 -7.14 1.60 -40.39
C ARG A 222 -8.31 1.42 -39.44
N ASP A 223 -9.44 0.95 -39.95
CA ASP A 223 -10.53 0.44 -39.11
C ASP A 223 -10.03 -0.76 -38.31
N ALA A 224 -9.74 -0.53 -37.03
CA ALA A 224 -9.34 -1.59 -36.12
C ALA A 224 -10.54 -2.51 -35.85
N SER A 225 -10.35 -3.82 -35.99
CA SER A 225 -11.34 -4.82 -35.62
C SER A 225 -11.82 -4.57 -34.18
N PRO A 226 -13.14 -4.67 -33.89
CA PRO A 226 -13.64 -4.51 -32.54
C PRO A 226 -12.96 -5.47 -31.57
N ALA A 227 -12.61 -4.97 -30.38
CA ALA A 227 -12.05 -5.80 -29.33
C ALA A 227 -12.98 -6.99 -29.00
N PRO A 228 -12.46 -8.23 -28.90
CA PRO A 228 -13.24 -9.41 -28.54
C PRO A 228 -14.07 -9.18 -27.27
N ASP A 229 -15.37 -9.50 -27.32
CA ASP A 229 -16.21 -9.54 -26.12
C ASP A 229 -16.23 -10.96 -25.57
N HIS A 230 -15.56 -11.17 -24.44
CA HIS A 230 -15.50 -12.46 -23.78
C HIS A 230 -16.78 -12.81 -22.98
N ARG A 231 -17.70 -11.84 -22.80
CA ARG A 231 -18.90 -12.03 -21.96
C ARG A 231 -19.85 -13.07 -22.57
N SER A 232 -20.12 -14.14 -21.84
CA SER A 232 -21.16 -15.11 -22.20
C SER A 232 -22.51 -14.73 -21.61
N GLU A 233 -23.60 -14.98 -22.36
CA GLU A 233 -24.98 -14.94 -21.83
C GLU A 233 -25.27 -16.10 -20.85
N ALA A 234 -24.43 -17.14 -20.84
CA ALA A 234 -24.60 -18.30 -19.98
C ALA A 234 -24.38 -17.95 -18.49
N ARG A 235 -25.34 -18.30 -17.64
CA ARG A 235 -25.24 -18.17 -16.18
C ARG A 235 -24.35 -19.27 -15.59
N LEU A 236 -23.03 -19.11 -15.76
CA LEU A 236 -22.02 -20.04 -15.22
C LEU A 236 -22.12 -20.15 -13.70
N ARG A 237 -22.11 -21.38 -13.18
CA ARG A 237 -22.19 -21.66 -11.73
C ARG A 237 -20.84 -21.55 -11.04
N ILE A 238 -20.15 -20.42 -11.20
CA ILE A 238 -18.80 -20.18 -10.68
C ILE A 238 -18.72 -18.89 -9.85
N ASP A 239 -17.78 -18.84 -8.90
CA ASP A 239 -17.36 -17.59 -8.26
C ASP A 239 -16.33 -16.86 -9.15
N PRO A 240 -16.44 -15.53 -9.33
CA PRO A 240 -15.41 -14.72 -9.98
C PRO A 240 -14.20 -14.60 -9.06
N LYS A 241 -13.39 -15.67 -9.06
CA LYS A 241 -12.23 -15.87 -8.20
C LYS A 241 -11.16 -16.72 -8.90
N VAL A 242 -9.89 -16.40 -8.67
CA VAL A 242 -8.75 -17.19 -9.19
C VAL A 242 -8.22 -18.17 -8.12
N LEU A 243 -7.82 -19.37 -8.53
CA LEU A 243 -6.95 -20.24 -7.73
C LEU A 243 -5.54 -20.21 -8.33
N VAL A 244 -4.55 -19.79 -7.54
CA VAL A 244 -3.14 -19.73 -7.96
C VAL A 244 -2.37 -20.84 -7.25
N PHE A 245 -1.85 -21.79 -8.01
CA PHE A 245 -0.91 -22.79 -7.54
C PHE A 245 0.52 -22.26 -7.63
N VAL A 246 1.22 -22.27 -6.49
CA VAL A 246 2.60 -21.82 -6.33
C VAL A 246 3.50 -22.96 -5.85
N GLU A 247 4.79 -22.92 -6.14
CA GLU A 247 5.75 -23.90 -5.64
C GLU A 247 6.08 -23.67 -4.16
N THR A 248 6.10 -22.40 -3.73
CA THR A 248 6.33 -22.00 -2.34
C THR A 248 5.49 -20.77 -2.00
N THR A 249 5.25 -20.52 -0.71
CA THR A 249 4.58 -19.31 -0.21
C THR A 249 5.34 -18.00 -0.48
N TYR A 250 6.53 -18.06 -1.07
CA TYR A 250 7.44 -16.93 -1.28
C TYR A 250 7.89 -16.78 -2.75
N SER A 251 7.25 -17.51 -3.67
CA SER A 251 7.62 -17.50 -5.08
C SER A 251 7.47 -16.11 -5.72
N GLY A 252 8.44 -15.73 -6.54
CA GLY A 252 8.48 -14.41 -7.19
C GLY A 252 7.31 -14.23 -8.17
N LEU A 253 7.05 -15.21 -9.03
CA LEU A 253 5.98 -15.15 -10.02
C LEU A 253 4.59 -15.22 -9.35
N GLY A 254 4.39 -16.09 -8.35
CA GLY A 254 3.16 -16.14 -7.57
C GLY A 254 2.85 -14.86 -6.82
N ARG A 255 3.87 -14.14 -6.33
CA ARG A 255 3.73 -12.78 -5.81
C ARG A 255 3.30 -11.81 -6.91
N ASP A 256 4.00 -11.78 -8.05
CA ASP A 256 3.69 -10.84 -9.14
C ASP A 256 2.26 -11.03 -9.69
N ILE A 257 1.82 -12.30 -9.83
CA ILE A 257 0.44 -12.69 -10.14
C ILE A 257 -0.52 -12.15 -9.06
N ALA A 258 -0.23 -12.38 -7.78
CA ALA A 258 -1.08 -11.93 -6.68
C ALA A 258 -1.17 -10.39 -6.60
N GLU A 259 -0.09 -9.65 -6.86
CA GLU A 259 -0.09 -8.19 -6.88
C GLU A 259 -0.91 -7.62 -8.05
N LEU A 260 -0.85 -8.25 -9.23
CA LEU A 260 -1.64 -7.90 -10.40
C LEU A 260 -3.15 -8.17 -10.19
N LEU A 261 -3.49 -9.28 -9.52
CA LEU A 261 -4.85 -9.60 -9.10
C LEU A 261 -5.38 -8.59 -8.06
N VAL A 262 -4.56 -8.18 -7.08
CA VAL A 262 -4.90 -7.13 -6.09
C VAL A 262 -5.16 -5.78 -6.75
N TYR A 263 -4.34 -5.39 -7.72
CA TYR A 263 -4.52 -4.14 -8.50
C TYR A 263 -5.89 -4.09 -9.17
N ASN A 264 -6.27 -5.18 -9.86
CA ASN A 264 -7.53 -5.29 -10.61
C ASN A 264 -8.73 -5.70 -9.73
N ARG A 265 -8.59 -5.69 -8.39
CA ARG A 265 -9.60 -6.10 -7.39
C ARG A 265 -10.11 -7.54 -7.55
N ILE A 266 -9.39 -8.39 -8.28
CA ILE A 266 -9.78 -9.78 -8.51
C ILE A 266 -9.57 -10.59 -7.24
N LYS A 267 -10.63 -11.28 -6.79
CA LYS A 267 -10.56 -12.19 -5.63
C LYS A 267 -9.72 -13.40 -6.01
N TYR A 268 -8.86 -13.88 -5.11
CA TYR A 268 -8.03 -15.06 -5.37
C TYR A 268 -7.83 -15.93 -4.14
N LYS A 269 -7.19 -17.09 -4.34
CA LYS A 269 -6.56 -17.90 -3.29
C LYS A 269 -5.21 -18.38 -3.81
N ILE A 270 -4.17 -18.27 -3.00
CA ILE A 270 -2.90 -19.00 -3.23
C ILE A 270 -3.00 -20.37 -2.55
N GLU A 271 -2.50 -21.40 -3.21
CA GLU A 271 -2.26 -22.73 -2.65
C GLU A 271 -0.84 -23.19 -3.03
N VAL A 272 -0.11 -23.78 -2.08
CA VAL A 272 1.17 -24.43 -2.41
C VAL A 272 0.87 -25.78 -3.08
N ALA A 273 1.47 -26.03 -4.23
CA ALA A 273 1.31 -27.29 -4.96
C ALA A 273 1.77 -28.47 -4.09
N GLY A 274 0.84 -29.37 -3.76
CA GLY A 274 1.04 -30.45 -2.81
C GLY A 274 0.03 -31.59 -2.96
N LYS A 275 0.08 -32.57 -2.06
CA LYS A 275 -0.63 -33.88 -2.18
C LYS A 275 -2.16 -33.85 -2.14
N SER A 276 -2.79 -32.68 -1.97
CA SER A 276 -4.25 -32.56 -1.85
C SER A 276 -4.73 -31.23 -2.39
N LEU A 277 -5.67 -31.26 -3.33
CA LEU A 277 -6.33 -30.06 -3.83
C LEU A 277 -7.18 -29.37 -2.75
N PRO A 278 -7.35 -28.04 -2.81
CA PRO A 278 -8.33 -27.34 -1.99
C PRO A 278 -9.75 -27.68 -2.41
N VAL A 279 -10.72 -27.40 -1.52
CA VAL A 279 -12.15 -27.49 -1.81
C VAL A 279 -12.51 -26.59 -3.01
N LEU A 280 -12.77 -27.23 -4.16
CA LEU A 280 -13.07 -26.60 -5.46
C LEU A 280 -14.54 -26.17 -5.62
N THR A 281 -15.48 -26.86 -4.97
CA THR A 281 -16.93 -26.59 -5.07
C THR A 281 -17.54 -26.19 -3.71
N ASN A 282 -18.67 -25.51 -3.74
CA ASN A 282 -19.54 -25.22 -2.60
C ASN A 282 -20.98 -25.50 -3.02
N LEU A 283 -21.57 -26.59 -2.51
CA LEU A 283 -22.81 -27.17 -3.05
C LEU A 283 -22.65 -27.45 -4.57
N ASP A 284 -23.56 -26.95 -5.42
CA ASP A 284 -23.52 -27.09 -6.88
C ASP A 284 -22.76 -25.96 -7.60
N LYS A 285 -21.99 -25.16 -6.86
CA LYS A 285 -21.24 -24.01 -7.39
C LYS A 285 -19.72 -24.22 -7.35
N GLY A 286 -19.03 -23.94 -8.44
CA GLY A 286 -17.57 -23.85 -8.48
C GLY A 286 -17.06 -22.59 -7.78
N ARG A 287 -15.94 -22.70 -7.06
CA ARG A 287 -15.39 -21.63 -6.20
C ARG A 287 -14.30 -20.79 -6.85
N TYR A 288 -13.92 -21.14 -8.09
CA TYR A 288 -12.89 -20.48 -8.88
C TYR A 288 -13.28 -20.49 -10.35
N GLY A 289 -13.17 -19.34 -11.03
CA GLY A 289 -13.48 -19.17 -12.46
C GLY A 289 -12.28 -19.35 -13.39
N VAL A 290 -11.04 -19.27 -12.87
CA VAL A 290 -9.79 -19.61 -13.57
C VAL A 290 -8.81 -20.26 -12.59
N ILE A 291 -8.07 -21.26 -13.06
CA ILE A 291 -6.92 -21.85 -12.35
C ILE A 291 -5.63 -21.30 -12.98
N VAL A 292 -4.65 -20.92 -12.16
CA VAL A 292 -3.35 -20.41 -12.60
C VAL A 292 -2.25 -21.28 -11.99
N PHE A 293 -1.31 -21.75 -12.80
CA PHE A 293 -0.09 -22.43 -12.35
C PHE A 293 1.11 -21.56 -12.67
N GLU A 294 1.87 -21.12 -11.65
CA GLU A 294 3.14 -20.41 -11.87
C GLU A 294 4.24 -21.33 -12.43
N ASN A 295 4.09 -22.65 -12.25
CA ASN A 295 4.84 -23.67 -12.93
C ASN A 295 3.87 -24.74 -13.46
N LEU A 296 3.71 -24.82 -14.78
CA LEU A 296 2.89 -25.80 -15.48
C LEU A 296 3.28 -27.26 -15.17
N ASP A 297 4.54 -27.54 -14.81
CA ASP A 297 4.98 -28.88 -14.45
C ASP A 297 4.27 -29.44 -13.21
N LYS A 298 3.73 -28.58 -12.34
CA LYS A 298 2.90 -28.99 -11.20
C LYS A 298 1.50 -29.47 -11.61
N TYR A 299 1.06 -29.16 -12.83
CA TYR A 299 -0.15 -29.70 -13.47
C TYR A 299 0.16 -30.94 -14.34
N LEU A 300 1.30 -30.95 -15.04
CA LEU A 300 1.74 -32.08 -15.86
C LEU A 300 2.16 -33.30 -15.01
N ASN A 301 2.78 -33.06 -13.85
CA ASN A 301 3.23 -34.09 -12.92
C ASN A 301 2.36 -34.21 -11.66
N MET A 302 1.13 -33.69 -11.70
CA MET A 302 0.12 -33.91 -10.66
C MET A 302 -0.22 -35.41 -10.59
N ASP A 303 -0.48 -35.94 -9.38
CA ASP A 303 -0.92 -37.33 -9.27
C ASP A 303 -2.27 -37.53 -9.98
N LYS A 304 -2.48 -38.75 -10.51
CA LYS A 304 -3.61 -39.07 -11.37
C LYS A 304 -4.97 -38.71 -10.75
N TRP A 305 -5.15 -38.91 -9.44
CA TRP A 305 -6.43 -38.66 -8.78
C TRP A 305 -6.74 -37.18 -8.64
N ASN A 306 -5.78 -36.38 -8.14
CA ASN A 306 -5.93 -34.93 -8.09
C ASN A 306 -6.08 -34.35 -9.52
N ARG A 307 -5.33 -34.87 -10.50
CA ARG A 307 -5.41 -34.43 -11.90
C ARG A 307 -6.80 -34.71 -12.51
N GLU A 308 -7.33 -35.93 -12.37
CA GLU A 308 -8.66 -36.30 -12.84
C GLU A 308 -9.76 -35.47 -12.17
N LEU A 309 -9.62 -35.16 -10.87
CA LEU A 309 -10.56 -34.31 -10.12
C LEU A 309 -10.54 -32.85 -10.62
N LEU A 310 -9.36 -32.29 -10.88
CA LEU A 310 -9.21 -30.93 -11.40
C LEU A 310 -9.71 -30.84 -12.86
N ASP A 311 -9.33 -31.78 -13.71
CA ASP A 311 -9.77 -31.81 -15.11
C ASP A 311 -11.27 -32.09 -15.24
N LYS A 312 -11.88 -32.83 -14.29
CA LYS A 312 -13.35 -32.92 -14.18
C LYS A 312 -13.95 -31.56 -13.80
N TYR A 313 -13.41 -30.88 -12.79
CA TYR A 313 -13.88 -29.56 -12.37
C TYR A 313 -13.82 -28.54 -13.51
N CYS A 314 -12.71 -28.47 -14.25
CA CYS A 314 -12.53 -27.59 -15.40
C CYS A 314 -13.60 -27.80 -16.48
N ARG A 315 -13.91 -29.05 -16.84
CA ARG A 315 -14.97 -29.38 -17.82
C ARG A 315 -16.38 -29.14 -17.29
N GLU A 316 -16.67 -29.51 -16.04
CA GLU A 316 -18.01 -29.43 -15.46
C GLU A 316 -18.47 -27.98 -15.20
N TYR A 317 -17.53 -27.08 -14.95
CA TYR A 317 -17.80 -25.67 -14.63
C TYR A 317 -17.33 -24.66 -15.71
N ALA A 318 -16.80 -25.14 -16.84
CA ALA A 318 -16.19 -24.33 -17.90
C ALA A 318 -15.10 -23.38 -17.35
N VAL A 319 -14.14 -23.94 -16.61
CA VAL A 319 -13.05 -23.20 -15.96
C VAL A 319 -11.73 -23.47 -16.68
N GLY A 320 -11.18 -22.44 -17.32
CA GLY A 320 -9.91 -22.54 -18.04
C GLY A 320 -8.67 -22.46 -17.14
N ILE A 321 -7.50 -22.73 -17.74
CA ILE A 321 -6.20 -22.79 -17.05
C ILE A 321 -5.19 -21.81 -17.67
N VAL A 322 -4.56 -20.98 -16.85
CA VAL A 322 -3.32 -20.26 -17.23
C VAL A 322 -2.11 -21.05 -16.72
N GLY A 323 -1.11 -21.27 -17.57
CA GLY A 323 0.13 -21.94 -17.19
C GLY A 323 1.36 -21.15 -17.61
N PHE A 324 2.32 -21.00 -16.72
CA PHE A 324 3.65 -20.49 -17.05
C PHE A 324 4.63 -21.66 -17.11
N LEU A 325 5.47 -21.71 -18.14
CA LEU A 325 6.67 -22.55 -18.11
C LEU A 325 7.70 -21.90 -17.18
N SER A 326 8.31 -22.69 -16.31
CA SER A 326 9.41 -22.23 -15.44
C SER A 326 10.76 -22.40 -16.14
N PRO A 327 11.76 -21.57 -15.80
CA PRO A 327 13.15 -21.80 -16.20
C PRO A 327 13.62 -23.17 -15.72
N SER A 328 14.43 -23.84 -16.55
CA SER A 328 15.00 -25.17 -16.27
C SER A 328 16.52 -25.10 -16.36
N GLU A 329 17.23 -25.74 -15.44
CA GLU A 329 18.70 -25.88 -15.53
C GLU A 329 19.10 -26.66 -16.80
N GLU A 330 18.27 -27.60 -17.24
CA GLU A 330 18.41 -28.29 -18.52
C GLU A 330 17.72 -27.49 -19.65
N THR A 331 18.49 -27.14 -20.68
CA THR A 331 17.96 -26.55 -21.92
C THR A 331 17.26 -27.61 -22.76
N LEU A 332 15.93 -27.54 -22.80
CA LEU A 332 15.10 -28.41 -23.62
C LEU A 332 15.14 -27.93 -25.08
N VAL A 333 15.21 -28.87 -26.02
CA VAL A 333 15.14 -28.60 -27.47
C VAL A 333 14.24 -29.65 -28.11
N GLY A 334 13.12 -29.21 -28.69
CA GLY A 334 12.10 -30.08 -29.27
C GLY A 334 11.45 -31.05 -28.27
N ALA A 335 11.50 -30.75 -26.96
CA ALA A 335 10.96 -31.65 -25.94
C ALA A 335 9.43 -31.62 -25.95
N GLN A 336 8.78 -32.78 -26.02
CA GLN A 336 7.33 -32.86 -25.98
C GLN A 336 6.81 -32.68 -24.54
N LEU A 337 5.85 -31.78 -24.34
CA LEU A 337 5.14 -31.68 -23.07
C LEU A 337 4.26 -32.93 -22.88
N ARG A 338 4.40 -33.53 -21.70
CA ARG A 338 3.72 -34.77 -21.32
C ARG A 338 2.20 -34.67 -21.57
N ASP A 339 1.65 -35.72 -22.18
CA ASP A 339 0.22 -35.89 -22.50
C ASP A 339 -0.36 -34.86 -23.51
N PHE A 340 0.46 -34.01 -24.14
CA PHE A 340 0.04 -33.01 -25.13
C PHE A 340 0.84 -33.08 -26.46
N PRO A 341 0.23 -32.83 -27.64
CA PRO A 341 0.94 -32.70 -28.92
C PRO A 341 1.53 -31.29 -29.08
N LEU A 342 2.40 -30.93 -28.12
CA LEU A 342 2.98 -29.61 -27.95
C LEU A 342 4.45 -29.77 -27.54
N PHE A 343 5.36 -29.10 -28.25
CA PHE A 343 6.80 -29.19 -28.06
C PHE A 343 7.37 -27.85 -27.61
N VAL A 344 8.44 -27.87 -26.82
CA VAL A 344 9.07 -26.68 -26.25
C VAL A 344 10.57 -26.63 -26.49
N ASN A 345 11.09 -25.42 -26.64
CA ASN A 345 12.51 -25.11 -26.50
C ASN A 345 12.65 -24.10 -25.35
N THR A 346 13.61 -24.27 -24.42
CA THR A 346 13.82 -23.37 -23.27
C THR A 346 15.13 -22.59 -23.37
N ASN A 347 15.38 -21.70 -22.40
CA ASN A 347 16.63 -20.96 -22.19
C ASN A 347 17.10 -20.18 -23.44
N LEU A 348 16.16 -19.46 -24.07
CA LEU A 348 16.40 -18.65 -25.25
C LEU A 348 16.55 -17.15 -24.93
N ARG A 349 17.47 -16.50 -25.66
CA ARG A 349 17.55 -15.04 -25.77
C ARG A 349 16.68 -14.56 -26.94
N LEU A 350 15.66 -13.77 -26.62
CA LEU A 350 14.66 -13.30 -27.58
C LEU A 350 14.66 -11.76 -27.72
N ARG A 351 14.09 -11.27 -28.81
CA ARG A 351 13.96 -9.85 -29.16
C ARG A 351 12.72 -9.60 -30.01
N ASP A 352 12.30 -8.34 -30.12
CA ASP A 352 11.28 -7.85 -31.08
C ASP A 352 9.96 -8.64 -31.04
N ALA A 353 9.17 -8.47 -29.98
CA ALA A 353 7.91 -9.20 -29.78
C ALA A 353 6.69 -8.55 -30.46
N SER A 354 5.78 -9.36 -31.02
CA SER A 354 4.51 -8.91 -31.64
C SER A 354 3.36 -9.86 -31.35
N LEU A 355 2.14 -9.31 -31.27
CA LEU A 355 0.91 -10.04 -31.00
C LEU A 355 0.18 -10.48 -32.28
N ASN A 356 -0.55 -11.59 -32.21
CA ASN A 356 -1.43 -12.08 -33.26
C ASN A 356 -2.74 -11.26 -33.33
N PRO A 357 -2.98 -10.44 -34.38
CA PRO A 357 -4.20 -9.64 -34.50
C PRO A 357 -5.47 -10.46 -34.76
N GLY A 358 -5.36 -11.75 -35.06
CA GLY A 358 -6.49 -12.68 -35.17
C GLY A 358 -6.86 -13.40 -33.86
N SER A 359 -6.02 -13.33 -32.82
CA SER A 359 -6.25 -14.11 -31.59
C SER A 359 -7.48 -13.63 -30.83
N SER A 360 -8.37 -14.57 -30.49
CA SER A 360 -9.61 -14.30 -29.75
C SER A 360 -9.39 -13.94 -28.28
N VAL A 361 -8.15 -13.83 -27.80
CA VAL A 361 -7.80 -13.54 -26.40
C VAL A 361 -7.59 -12.04 -26.16
N LEU A 362 -7.22 -11.26 -27.20
CA LEU A 362 -6.70 -9.89 -27.05
C LEU A 362 -7.82 -8.83 -26.98
N ARG A 363 -8.49 -8.74 -25.82
CA ARG A 363 -9.59 -7.79 -25.56
C ARG A 363 -9.10 -6.45 -25.01
N LEU A 364 -8.29 -6.46 -23.97
CA LEU A 364 -7.65 -5.29 -23.37
C LEU A 364 -6.46 -4.84 -24.20
N THR A 365 -5.62 -5.80 -24.60
CA THR A 365 -4.39 -5.59 -25.36
C THR A 365 -4.71 -5.41 -26.84
N ARG A 366 -3.95 -4.56 -27.54
CA ARG A 366 -4.08 -4.34 -28.98
C ARG A 366 -2.86 -4.88 -29.73
N ALA A 367 -3.11 -5.66 -30.78
CA ALA A 367 -2.09 -6.04 -31.75
C ALA A 367 -1.96 -5.00 -32.87
N GLY A 368 -0.76 -4.85 -33.45
CA GLY A 368 -0.51 -3.95 -34.57
C GLY A 368 0.91 -3.36 -34.60
N GLU A 369 1.62 -3.40 -33.48
CA GLU A 369 3.03 -2.98 -33.37
C GLU A 369 3.96 -4.13 -32.94
N THR A 370 5.25 -3.81 -32.87
CA THR A 370 6.31 -4.66 -32.34
C THR A 370 6.98 -3.95 -31.17
N ALA A 371 7.17 -4.67 -30.06
CA ALA A 371 7.97 -4.24 -28.92
C ALA A 371 9.45 -4.51 -29.25
N TRP A 372 10.07 -3.54 -29.93
CA TRP A 372 11.45 -3.62 -30.41
C TRP A 372 12.47 -3.63 -29.27
N GLY A 373 13.58 -4.34 -29.47
CA GLY A 373 14.67 -4.50 -28.50
C GLY A 373 14.76 -5.92 -27.94
N ALA A 374 15.74 -6.16 -27.07
CA ALA A 374 15.88 -7.44 -26.36
C ALA A 374 14.76 -7.62 -25.32
N LEU A 375 14.22 -8.83 -25.22
CA LEU A 375 13.25 -9.17 -24.18
C LEU A 375 13.97 -9.42 -22.83
N PRO A 376 13.31 -9.19 -21.68
CA PRO A 376 13.95 -9.32 -20.38
C PRO A 376 14.26 -10.78 -20.03
N GLY A 377 15.53 -11.08 -19.73
CA GLY A 377 16.02 -12.41 -19.36
C GLY A 377 16.44 -13.27 -20.55
N ASP A 378 17.20 -14.33 -20.25
CA ASP A 378 17.60 -15.40 -21.18
C ASP A 378 16.95 -16.76 -20.85
N ASP A 379 15.95 -16.73 -19.97
CA ASP A 379 15.19 -17.87 -19.46
C ASP A 379 13.90 -18.17 -20.25
N TRP A 380 13.79 -17.68 -21.50
CA TRP A 380 12.55 -17.83 -22.29
C TRP A 380 12.37 -19.23 -22.87
N ALA A 381 11.14 -19.73 -22.74
CA ALA A 381 10.62 -20.85 -23.49
C ALA A 381 9.79 -20.40 -24.71
N VAL A 382 9.77 -21.22 -25.76
CA VAL A 382 8.94 -21.02 -26.97
C VAL A 382 8.25 -22.32 -27.39
N PHE A 383 7.05 -22.18 -27.94
CA PHE A 383 6.15 -23.28 -28.27
C PHE A 383 6.19 -23.66 -29.75
N GLN A 384 6.15 -24.97 -30.04
CA GLN A 384 5.97 -25.54 -31.37
C GLN A 384 4.83 -26.57 -31.33
N HIS A 385 3.86 -26.46 -32.24
CA HIS A 385 2.68 -27.32 -32.25
C HIS A 385 2.40 -27.88 -33.66
N ASN A 386 1.81 -29.07 -33.70
CA ASN A 386 1.35 -29.73 -34.93
C ASN A 386 -0.17 -29.99 -34.94
N HIS A 387 -0.91 -29.45 -33.95
CA HIS A 387 -2.34 -29.67 -33.77
C HIS A 387 -3.14 -28.35 -33.81
N SER A 388 -4.38 -28.42 -34.33
CA SER A 388 -5.27 -27.27 -34.59
C SER A 388 -6.06 -26.76 -33.38
N THR A 389 -5.87 -27.35 -32.19
CA THR A 389 -6.33 -26.76 -30.93
C THR A 389 -5.52 -25.52 -30.54
N TYR A 390 -4.27 -25.43 -31.03
CA TYR A 390 -3.31 -24.44 -30.61
C TYR A 390 -3.23 -23.26 -31.58
N GLU A 391 -3.18 -22.05 -31.02
CA GLU A 391 -3.04 -20.80 -31.77
C GLU A 391 -2.02 -19.88 -31.07
N PRO A 392 -1.02 -19.32 -31.79
CA PRO A 392 -0.14 -18.29 -31.24
C PRO A 392 -0.90 -17.02 -30.85
N VAL A 393 -0.60 -16.49 -29.67
CA VAL A 393 -1.10 -15.19 -29.17
C VAL A 393 -0.01 -14.13 -29.30
N GLU A 394 1.24 -14.50 -29.02
CA GLU A 394 2.43 -13.66 -29.10
C GLU A 394 3.58 -14.43 -29.78
N TRP A 395 4.39 -13.70 -30.55
CA TRP A 395 5.64 -14.17 -31.14
C TRP A 395 6.80 -13.25 -30.80
N ALA A 396 8.02 -13.79 -30.82
CA ALA A 396 9.27 -13.03 -30.78
C ALA A 396 10.30 -13.58 -31.79
N GLN A 397 11.38 -12.84 -32.01
CA GLN A 397 12.53 -13.24 -32.83
C GLN A 397 13.69 -13.74 -31.94
N ARG A 398 14.58 -14.58 -32.49
CA ARG A 398 15.80 -15.00 -31.80
C ARG A 398 16.82 -13.86 -31.78
N ASN A 399 17.45 -13.60 -30.64
CA ASN A 399 18.52 -12.60 -30.56
C ASN A 399 19.84 -13.18 -31.10
N THR A 400 20.15 -12.95 -32.38
CA THR A 400 21.32 -13.55 -33.06
C THR A 400 22.58 -12.68 -33.07
N ASN A 401 22.67 -11.62 -32.25
CA ASN A 401 23.84 -10.74 -32.19
C ASN A 401 25.11 -11.39 -31.61
N GLU A 402 25.01 -12.60 -31.04
CA GLU A 402 26.14 -13.31 -30.39
C GLU A 402 26.78 -14.42 -31.25
N TYR A 403 26.25 -14.71 -32.44
CA TYR A 403 26.83 -15.70 -33.35
C TYR A 403 26.80 -15.22 -34.82
N PRO A 404 27.93 -15.21 -35.55
CA PRO A 404 27.90 -15.02 -37.00
C PRO A 404 27.21 -16.23 -37.63
N ALA A 405 26.11 -15.98 -38.35
CA ALA A 405 25.34 -17.03 -38.98
C ALA A 405 25.97 -17.47 -40.31
N ASP A 406 26.69 -18.59 -40.31
CA ASP A 406 27.09 -19.34 -41.51
C ASP A 406 25.87 -20.01 -42.20
N SER A 407 24.86 -19.19 -42.52
CA SER A 407 23.59 -19.64 -43.11
C SER A 407 22.90 -18.48 -43.86
N VAL A 408 23.56 -17.97 -44.91
CA VAL A 408 22.97 -17.00 -45.84
C VAL A 408 21.67 -17.58 -46.43
N GLY A 409 20.53 -16.95 -46.17
CA GLY A 409 19.27 -17.22 -46.87
C GLY A 409 18.17 -17.96 -46.09
N GLN A 410 18.38 -18.35 -44.82
CA GLN A 410 17.25 -18.85 -44.01
C GLN A 410 16.37 -17.70 -43.50
N VAL A 411 15.07 -17.75 -43.83
CA VAL A 411 14.06 -16.87 -43.24
C VAL A 411 13.89 -17.24 -41.77
N GLN A 412 14.24 -16.32 -40.85
CA GLN A 412 13.97 -16.51 -39.43
C GLN A 412 12.46 -16.48 -39.18
N LEU A 413 11.88 -17.65 -38.92
CA LEU A 413 10.48 -17.77 -38.56
C LEU A 413 10.23 -17.21 -37.15
N PRO A 414 9.11 -16.51 -36.92
CA PRO A 414 8.72 -16.04 -35.59
C PRO A 414 8.52 -17.21 -34.62
N LEU A 415 9.01 -17.08 -33.40
CA LEU A 415 8.92 -18.08 -32.34
C LEU A 415 7.76 -17.73 -31.39
N THR A 416 6.81 -18.65 -31.20
CA THR A 416 5.63 -18.42 -30.35
C THR A 416 6.01 -18.37 -28.86
N THR A 417 5.81 -17.21 -28.22
CA THR A 417 6.10 -16.97 -26.80
C THR A 417 4.87 -17.12 -25.90
N VAL A 418 3.67 -16.89 -26.42
CA VAL A 418 2.39 -17.15 -25.73
C VAL A 418 1.45 -17.91 -26.66
N LEU A 419 0.83 -18.99 -26.14
CA LEU A 419 0.01 -19.92 -26.91
C LEU A 419 -1.38 -20.10 -26.28
N GLN A 420 -2.42 -20.02 -27.09
CA GLN A 420 -3.80 -20.37 -26.73
C GLN A 420 -4.05 -21.85 -27.05
N ASP A 421 -4.63 -22.59 -26.11
CA ASP A 421 -5.25 -23.90 -26.35
C ASP A 421 -6.77 -23.74 -26.32
N ARG A 422 -7.42 -24.01 -27.45
CA ARG A 422 -8.88 -23.96 -27.60
C ARG A 422 -9.59 -25.15 -26.93
N GLY A 423 -8.85 -26.11 -26.38
CA GLY A 423 -9.39 -27.25 -25.63
C GLY A 423 -9.99 -28.36 -26.48
N HIS A 424 -9.68 -28.43 -27.78
CA HIS A 424 -10.24 -29.45 -28.69
C HIS A 424 -9.78 -30.89 -28.37
N LEU A 425 -8.73 -31.06 -27.57
CA LEU A 425 -8.17 -32.37 -27.19
C LEU A 425 -8.90 -33.00 -25.99
N ASP A 426 -9.19 -32.20 -24.95
CA ASP A 426 -9.69 -32.69 -23.66
C ASP A 426 -10.83 -31.87 -23.06
N GLY A 427 -11.31 -30.84 -23.76
CA GLY A 427 -12.40 -29.96 -23.31
C GLY A 427 -11.99 -28.86 -22.32
N ILE A 428 -10.70 -28.59 -22.14
CA ILE A 428 -10.18 -27.57 -21.22
C ILE A 428 -9.43 -26.49 -22.00
N GLN A 429 -9.92 -25.25 -21.95
CA GLN A 429 -9.24 -24.11 -22.58
C GLN A 429 -8.06 -23.64 -21.74
N ARG A 430 -6.97 -23.23 -22.41
CA ARG A 430 -5.74 -22.78 -21.75
C ARG A 430 -5.09 -21.58 -22.42
N VAL A 431 -4.31 -20.82 -21.67
CA VAL A 431 -3.31 -19.89 -22.21
C VAL A 431 -1.97 -20.15 -21.52
N LEU A 432 -0.94 -20.41 -22.33
CA LEU A 432 0.37 -20.86 -21.88
C LEU A 432 1.42 -19.79 -22.20
N PHE A 433 2.22 -19.43 -21.19
CA PHE A 433 3.25 -18.39 -21.27
C PHE A 433 4.65 -19.01 -21.23
N GLY A 434 5.50 -18.59 -22.16
CA GLY A 434 6.90 -19.01 -22.27
C GLY A 434 7.87 -18.24 -21.38
N SER A 435 7.43 -17.16 -20.72
CA SER A 435 8.21 -16.49 -19.67
C SER A 435 7.29 -15.78 -18.67
N SER A 436 7.88 -15.35 -17.55
CA SER A 436 7.25 -14.69 -16.41
C SER A 436 6.57 -13.33 -16.73
N LEU A 437 5.88 -12.77 -15.74
CA LEU A 437 5.34 -11.39 -15.75
C LEU A 437 6.40 -10.28 -15.63
N ARG A 438 7.69 -10.57 -15.88
CA ARG A 438 8.74 -9.55 -16.01
C ARG A 438 8.55 -8.69 -17.26
N PHE A 439 8.14 -9.29 -18.37
CA PHE A 439 7.80 -8.55 -19.59
C PHE A 439 6.44 -7.84 -19.40
N TRP A 440 6.38 -6.54 -19.68
CA TRP A 440 5.18 -5.74 -19.43
C TRP A 440 3.98 -6.19 -20.29
N LEU A 441 4.22 -6.67 -21.52
CA LEU A 441 3.17 -7.13 -22.43
C LEU A 441 2.47 -8.39 -21.88
N HIS A 442 3.23 -9.32 -21.31
CA HIS A 442 2.67 -10.50 -20.62
C HIS A 442 1.68 -10.12 -19.50
N ARG A 443 1.81 -8.96 -18.85
CA ARG A 443 0.86 -8.49 -17.83
C ARG A 443 -0.50 -8.13 -18.42
N LEU A 444 -0.52 -7.59 -19.65
CA LEU A 444 -1.74 -7.30 -20.39
C LEU A 444 -2.37 -8.59 -20.90
N VAL A 445 -1.57 -9.43 -21.56
CA VAL A 445 -2.00 -10.73 -22.10
C VAL A 445 -2.47 -11.68 -20.99
N PHE A 446 -1.94 -11.57 -19.76
CA PHE A 446 -2.44 -12.32 -18.59
C PHE A 446 -3.83 -11.85 -18.13
N LEU A 447 -4.09 -10.53 -18.07
CA LEU A 447 -5.43 -10.02 -17.77
C LEU A 447 -6.44 -10.40 -18.86
N ASP A 448 -5.98 -10.45 -20.12
CA ASP A 448 -6.76 -10.95 -21.25
C ASP A 448 -7.03 -12.45 -21.18
N ALA A 449 -6.04 -13.27 -20.81
CA ALA A 449 -6.23 -14.69 -20.54
C ALA A 449 -7.23 -14.93 -19.39
N LEU A 450 -7.14 -14.18 -18.29
CA LEU A 450 -8.15 -14.22 -17.22
C LEU A 450 -9.53 -13.80 -17.73
N SER A 451 -9.62 -12.80 -18.61
CA SER A 451 -10.88 -12.36 -19.19
C SER A 451 -11.49 -13.40 -20.13
N TYR A 452 -10.68 -14.04 -20.97
CA TYR A 452 -11.10 -15.06 -21.93
C TYR A 452 -11.56 -16.33 -21.21
N LEU A 453 -10.69 -16.90 -20.36
CA LEU A 453 -10.90 -18.17 -19.65
C LEU A 453 -11.96 -18.10 -18.53
N SER A 454 -12.46 -16.90 -18.19
CA SER A 454 -13.59 -16.68 -17.26
C SER A 454 -14.87 -16.21 -17.94
N HIS A 455 -14.91 -16.20 -19.28
CA HIS A 455 -16.04 -15.67 -20.06
C HIS A 455 -16.46 -14.26 -19.62
N GLY A 456 -15.47 -13.38 -19.45
CA GLY A 456 -15.62 -11.98 -19.04
C GLY A 456 -15.77 -11.74 -17.54
N GLN A 457 -16.00 -12.76 -16.70
CA GLN A 457 -16.30 -12.56 -15.27
C GLN A 457 -15.16 -11.99 -14.42
N LEU A 458 -13.91 -12.14 -14.86
CA LEU A 458 -12.72 -11.56 -14.20
C LEU A 458 -12.21 -10.28 -14.90
N SER A 459 -13.03 -9.64 -15.73
CA SER A 459 -12.61 -8.51 -16.56
C SER A 459 -13.14 -7.16 -16.09
N LEU A 460 -12.28 -6.13 -16.15
CA LEU A 460 -12.71 -4.74 -16.07
C LEU A 460 -13.35 -4.31 -17.40
N ASN A 461 -14.12 -3.21 -17.37
CA ASN A 461 -14.52 -2.50 -18.59
C ASN A 461 -13.28 -1.93 -19.32
N LEU A 462 -13.46 -1.53 -20.58
CA LEU A 462 -12.40 -0.92 -21.38
C LEU A 462 -12.35 0.62 -21.24
N GLU A 463 -13.13 1.22 -20.36
CA GLU A 463 -13.20 2.68 -20.19
C GLU A 463 -12.27 3.14 -19.07
N ARG A 464 -11.54 4.24 -19.30
CA ARG A 464 -10.62 4.82 -18.33
C ARG A 464 -10.87 6.32 -18.22
N MET A 465 -11.30 6.73 -17.03
CA MET A 465 -11.38 8.14 -16.70
C MET A 465 -10.01 8.64 -16.24
N ILE A 466 -9.57 9.77 -16.76
CA ILE A 466 -8.30 10.43 -16.43
C ILE A 466 -8.57 11.88 -16.05
N LEU A 467 -8.13 12.26 -14.85
CA LEU A 467 -8.01 13.65 -14.38
C LEU A 467 -6.54 13.89 -14.00
N VAL A 468 -6.02 15.07 -14.33
CA VAL A 468 -4.69 15.52 -13.90
C VAL A 468 -4.87 16.85 -13.17
N ASP A 469 -4.63 16.78 -11.86
CA ASP A 469 -4.66 17.93 -10.96
C ASP A 469 -3.24 18.53 -10.87
N ILE A 470 -3.14 19.85 -11.05
CA ILE A 470 -1.90 20.62 -10.90
C ILE A 470 -1.99 21.40 -9.58
N ASP A 471 -1.35 20.90 -8.54
CA ASP A 471 -1.24 21.55 -7.24
C ASP A 471 -0.23 22.72 -7.29
N ASP A 472 -0.07 23.44 -6.18
CA ASP A 472 0.92 24.52 -6.01
C ASP A 472 0.82 25.71 -6.98
N ILE A 473 -0.34 25.96 -7.60
CA ILE A 473 -0.54 27.15 -8.44
C ILE A 473 -0.37 28.42 -7.58
N PHE A 474 0.53 29.27 -8.05
CA PHE A 474 1.12 30.44 -7.38
C PHE A 474 2.05 30.16 -6.19
N VAL A 475 2.22 28.93 -5.69
CA VAL A 475 3.03 28.65 -4.48
C VAL A 475 4.53 28.67 -4.75
N GLY A 476 4.97 28.10 -5.87
CA GLY A 476 6.37 27.78 -6.16
C GLY A 476 7.38 28.94 -6.00
N GLU A 477 8.58 28.60 -5.53
CA GLU A 477 9.66 29.56 -5.30
C GLU A 477 10.15 30.24 -6.59
N LYS A 478 10.74 31.43 -6.45
CA LYS A 478 11.26 32.22 -7.56
C LYS A 478 12.32 31.45 -8.37
N GLY A 479 12.10 31.31 -9.67
CA GLY A 479 12.89 30.47 -10.58
C GLY A 479 12.29 29.08 -10.82
N THR A 480 11.13 28.75 -10.22
CA THR A 480 10.42 27.47 -10.39
C THR A 480 9.00 27.60 -10.96
N ARG A 481 8.52 28.83 -11.18
CA ARG A 481 7.14 29.12 -11.59
C ARG A 481 6.99 29.10 -13.12
N LEU A 482 5.75 29.18 -13.59
CA LEU A 482 5.45 29.22 -15.02
C LEU A 482 5.76 30.60 -15.60
N ARG A 483 6.31 30.62 -16.82
CA ARG A 483 6.41 31.83 -17.66
C ARG A 483 5.29 31.81 -18.70
N PRO A 484 5.00 32.93 -19.41
CA PRO A 484 3.94 32.97 -20.42
C PRO A 484 4.04 31.88 -21.50
N ASP A 485 5.24 31.47 -21.92
CA ASP A 485 5.41 30.36 -22.88
C ASP A 485 5.10 28.98 -22.29
N ASP A 486 5.32 28.78 -20.98
CA ASP A 486 4.98 27.53 -20.31
C ASP A 486 3.46 27.38 -20.18
N VAL A 487 2.74 28.48 -19.90
CA VAL A 487 1.27 28.52 -19.89
C VAL A 487 0.70 28.37 -21.32
N ARG A 488 1.33 28.97 -22.34
CA ARG A 488 0.97 28.71 -23.76
C ARG A 488 1.13 27.22 -24.11
N ALA A 489 2.23 26.58 -23.71
CA ALA A 489 2.46 25.16 -23.93
C ALA A 489 1.46 24.26 -23.17
N LEU A 490 1.04 24.67 -21.96
CA LEU A 490 0.01 24.02 -21.17
C LEU A 490 -1.35 24.01 -21.89
N VAL A 491 -1.83 25.17 -22.36
CA VAL A 491 -3.09 25.29 -23.12
C VAL A 491 -3.04 24.54 -24.46
N ALA A 492 -1.92 24.62 -25.18
CA ALA A 492 -1.74 23.90 -26.44
C ALA A 492 -1.75 22.38 -26.24
N THR A 493 -1.01 21.88 -25.24
CA THR A 493 -0.97 20.44 -24.92
C THR A 493 -2.31 19.94 -24.36
N GLN A 494 -3.03 20.75 -23.58
CA GLN A 494 -4.40 20.43 -23.15
C GLN A 494 -5.31 20.15 -24.35
N LYS A 495 -5.28 21.02 -25.37
CA LYS A 495 -6.09 20.88 -26.60
C LYS A 495 -5.67 19.64 -27.41
N ASN A 496 -4.37 19.32 -27.45
CA ASN A 496 -3.87 18.08 -28.06
C ASN A 496 -4.33 16.82 -27.30
N ILE A 497 -4.34 16.84 -25.96
CA ILE A 497 -4.80 15.73 -25.13
C ILE A 497 -6.32 15.57 -25.24
N ALA A 498 -7.09 16.66 -25.25
CA ALA A 498 -8.56 16.63 -25.37
C ALA A 498 -9.06 15.99 -26.68
N ALA A 499 -8.25 16.02 -27.75
CA ALA A 499 -8.54 15.31 -29.00
C ALA A 499 -8.38 13.78 -28.89
N MET A 500 -7.58 13.29 -27.92
CA MET A 500 -7.35 11.86 -27.64
C MET A 500 -8.15 11.35 -26.43
N VAL A 501 -8.54 12.25 -25.52
CA VAL A 501 -9.23 12.01 -24.25
C VAL A 501 -10.39 13.02 -24.14
N PRO A 502 -11.60 12.70 -24.64
CA PRO A 502 -12.72 13.65 -24.65
C PRO A 502 -13.05 14.18 -23.26
N GLY A 503 -13.33 15.49 -23.19
CA GLY A 503 -13.63 16.21 -21.95
C GLY A 503 -12.41 16.65 -21.13
N PHE A 504 -11.18 16.32 -21.55
CA PHE A 504 -9.98 16.63 -20.77
C PHE A 504 -9.71 18.13 -20.61
N LYS A 505 -9.55 18.54 -19.35
CA LYS A 505 -8.93 19.80 -18.91
C LYS A 505 -7.98 19.50 -17.74
N PHE A 506 -6.91 20.28 -17.62
CA PHE A 506 -6.14 20.35 -16.38
C PHE A 506 -6.96 21.06 -15.29
N ASN A 507 -6.76 20.62 -14.06
CA ASN A 507 -7.50 21.09 -12.89
C ASN A 507 -6.51 21.77 -11.93
N LEU A 508 -6.67 23.07 -11.67
CA LEU A 508 -5.63 23.91 -11.07
C LEU A 508 -5.92 24.19 -9.58
N GLY A 509 -5.02 23.72 -8.72
CA GLY A 509 -5.04 23.87 -7.27
C GLY A 509 -4.29 25.12 -6.81
N PHE A 510 -5.02 26.18 -6.45
CA PHE A 510 -4.42 27.50 -6.20
C PHE A 510 -4.35 27.90 -4.72
N SER A 511 -3.25 28.60 -4.37
CA SER A 511 -3.03 29.28 -3.10
C SER A 511 -2.74 30.77 -3.33
N GLY A 512 -3.77 31.61 -3.29
CA GLY A 512 -3.69 33.03 -3.70
C GLY A 512 -2.73 33.90 -2.88
N LYS A 513 -2.26 33.46 -1.70
CA LYS A 513 -1.33 34.25 -0.86
C LYS A 513 -0.03 34.57 -1.57
N TYR A 514 0.38 33.74 -2.53
CA TYR A 514 1.69 33.78 -3.19
C TYR A 514 1.61 34.27 -4.65
N TYR A 515 0.47 34.83 -5.06
CA TYR A 515 0.34 35.51 -6.34
C TYR A 515 1.40 36.61 -6.49
N HIS A 516 2.06 36.68 -7.64
CA HIS A 516 3.11 37.67 -7.96
C HIS A 516 4.38 37.62 -7.07
N HIS A 517 4.67 36.49 -6.41
CA HIS A 517 5.90 36.31 -5.63
C HIS A 517 7.16 35.92 -6.46
N GLY A 518 7.08 35.88 -7.79
CA GLY A 518 8.17 35.45 -8.68
C GLY A 518 9.12 36.55 -9.17
N THR A 519 9.83 36.26 -10.26
CA THR A 519 10.43 37.27 -11.14
C THR A 519 9.34 38.03 -11.92
N ARG A 520 9.72 39.15 -12.58
CA ARG A 520 8.81 39.86 -13.51
C ARG A 520 8.25 38.97 -14.61
N GLU A 521 9.00 37.99 -15.09
CA GLU A 521 8.55 37.07 -16.16
C GLU A 521 7.61 35.99 -15.62
N GLU A 522 7.91 35.43 -14.44
CA GLU A 522 7.01 34.49 -13.76
C GLU A 522 5.70 35.16 -13.34
N ASN A 523 5.72 36.41 -12.89
CA ASN A 523 4.50 37.17 -12.57
C ASN A 523 3.63 37.43 -13.81
N LEU A 524 4.24 37.60 -14.99
CA LEU A 524 3.49 37.63 -16.25
C LEU A 524 2.93 36.24 -16.62
N GLY A 525 3.53 35.16 -16.13
CA GLY A 525 2.97 33.81 -16.20
C GLY A 525 1.77 33.62 -15.27
N ASP A 526 1.86 34.12 -14.03
CA ASP A 526 0.72 34.20 -13.09
C ASP A 526 -0.44 35.01 -13.72
N ASP A 527 -0.17 36.18 -14.30
CA ASP A 527 -1.16 37.00 -15.01
C ASP A 527 -1.78 36.24 -16.19
N PHE A 528 -0.96 35.51 -16.97
CA PHE A 528 -1.42 34.78 -18.15
C PHE A 528 -2.24 33.52 -17.79
N LEU A 529 -2.01 32.90 -16.63
CA LEU A 529 -2.93 31.89 -16.07
C LEU A 529 -4.32 32.50 -15.82
N LEU A 530 -4.38 33.67 -15.16
CA LEU A 530 -5.65 34.32 -14.84
C LEU A 530 -6.40 34.83 -16.07
N GLN A 531 -5.67 35.32 -17.08
CA GLN A 531 -6.25 35.67 -18.40
C GLN A 531 -6.89 34.46 -19.10
N ASN A 532 -6.52 33.22 -18.73
CA ASN A 532 -7.00 31.98 -19.34
C ASN A 532 -7.84 31.11 -18.38
N VAL A 533 -8.43 31.67 -17.31
CA VAL A 533 -9.25 30.92 -16.31
C VAL A 533 -10.24 29.94 -16.93
N GLN A 534 -10.93 30.35 -18.01
CA GLN A 534 -11.97 29.57 -18.68
C GLN A 534 -11.45 28.35 -19.47
N GLU A 535 -10.15 28.29 -19.79
CA GLU A 535 -9.52 27.12 -20.42
C GLU A 535 -9.36 25.96 -19.42
N PHE A 536 -9.31 26.24 -18.12
CA PHE A 536 -8.99 25.26 -17.08
C PHE A 536 -10.22 24.87 -16.23
N ASN A 537 -10.05 23.89 -15.35
CA ASN A 537 -10.87 23.68 -14.15
C ASN A 537 -10.07 24.16 -12.94
N TRP A 538 -10.72 24.48 -11.81
CA TRP A 538 -10.07 25.06 -10.63
C TRP A 538 -10.57 24.48 -9.31
N PHE A 539 -9.68 24.40 -8.31
CA PHE A 539 -9.99 24.05 -6.94
C PHE A 539 -9.12 24.79 -5.92
N SER A 540 -9.67 25.00 -4.72
CA SER A 540 -8.92 25.64 -3.63
C SER A 540 -7.87 24.68 -3.05
N HIS A 541 -6.62 25.16 -2.94
CA HIS A 541 -5.52 24.48 -2.25
C HIS A 541 -5.12 25.18 -0.93
N MET A 542 -6.10 25.87 -0.31
CA MET A 542 -5.97 26.76 0.85
C MET A 542 -5.16 28.05 0.58
N TRP A 543 -5.27 29.04 1.47
CA TRP A 543 -4.69 30.37 1.24
C TRP A 543 -3.16 30.39 1.28
N LYS A 544 -2.57 29.86 2.37
CA LYS A 544 -1.11 29.88 2.64
C LYS A 544 -0.40 28.57 2.29
N HIS A 545 -1.01 27.66 1.52
CA HIS A 545 -0.52 26.28 1.34
C HIS A 545 -0.19 25.57 2.69
N GLN A 546 -0.85 25.95 3.78
CA GLN A 546 -0.54 25.46 5.13
C GLN A 546 -1.37 24.21 5.46
N GLN A 547 -0.70 23.20 6.03
CA GLN A 547 -1.24 21.86 6.26
C GLN A 547 -2.35 21.85 7.34
N PRO A 548 -3.59 21.36 7.05
CA PRO A 548 -4.72 21.41 7.99
C PRO A 548 -4.51 20.85 9.39
N HIS A 549 -3.67 19.82 9.57
CA HIS A 549 -3.46 19.21 10.90
C HIS A 549 -2.72 20.14 11.89
N LEU A 550 -2.22 21.29 11.42
CA LEU A 550 -1.58 22.34 12.22
C LEU A 550 -2.58 23.34 12.83
N TYR A 551 -3.88 23.20 12.55
CA TYR A 551 -4.93 24.07 13.08
C TYR A 551 -5.78 23.29 14.08
N ASP A 552 -5.66 23.61 15.37
CA ASP A 552 -6.58 23.08 16.40
C ASP A 552 -7.79 24.01 16.63
N ASN A 553 -7.99 25.03 15.77
CA ASN A 553 -9.08 26.01 15.85
C ASN A 553 -9.81 26.17 14.50
N LEU A 554 -11.10 25.80 14.49
CA LEU A 554 -11.96 25.83 13.30
C LEU A 554 -12.16 27.24 12.73
N THR A 555 -12.28 28.26 13.58
CA THR A 555 -12.53 29.65 13.15
C THR A 555 -11.32 30.21 12.41
N LEU A 556 -10.11 29.89 12.85
CA LEU A 556 -8.87 30.28 12.17
C LEU A 556 -8.74 29.60 10.80
N LEU A 557 -8.99 28.27 10.75
CA LEU A 557 -8.96 27.51 9.50
C LEU A 557 -9.99 28.02 8.48
N MET A 558 -11.21 28.32 8.93
CA MET A 558 -12.25 28.92 8.09
C MET A 558 -11.87 30.34 7.61
N ALA A 559 -11.31 31.18 8.47
CA ALA A 559 -10.89 32.54 8.10
C ALA A 559 -9.86 32.53 6.96
N GLU A 560 -8.88 31.61 7.01
CA GLU A 560 -7.92 31.47 5.91
C GLU A 560 -8.54 30.87 4.64
N MET A 561 -9.46 29.91 4.76
CA MET A 561 -10.24 29.45 3.59
C MET A 561 -11.05 30.58 2.94
N HIS A 562 -11.59 31.52 3.71
CA HIS A 562 -12.30 32.69 3.18
C HIS A 562 -11.39 33.68 2.44
N LEU A 563 -10.10 33.80 2.82
CA LEU A 563 -9.14 34.63 2.08
C LEU A 563 -8.86 34.05 0.68
N ASN A 564 -8.70 32.72 0.56
CA ASN A 564 -8.56 32.08 -0.75
C ASN A 564 -9.86 32.16 -1.58
N TYR A 565 -11.02 32.23 -0.92
CA TYR A 565 -12.33 32.39 -1.57
C TYR A 565 -12.51 33.83 -2.11
N ALA A 566 -12.11 34.84 -1.35
CA ALA A 566 -12.13 36.23 -1.79
C ALA A 566 -11.23 36.43 -3.04
N PHE A 567 -9.99 35.96 -2.98
CA PHE A 567 -9.07 35.96 -4.13
C PHE A 567 -9.66 35.28 -5.37
N ALA A 568 -10.41 34.18 -5.20
CA ALA A 568 -11.08 33.51 -6.30
C ALA A 568 -12.18 34.38 -6.93
N MET A 569 -13.02 35.03 -6.12
CA MET A 569 -14.03 35.99 -6.59
C MET A 569 -13.38 37.18 -7.31
N ASP A 570 -12.38 37.80 -6.69
CA ASP A 570 -11.67 38.99 -7.21
C ASP A 570 -10.97 38.74 -8.55
N HIS A 571 -10.70 37.47 -8.89
CA HIS A 571 -10.04 37.05 -10.13
C HIS A 571 -10.91 36.15 -11.02
N ASN A 572 -12.23 36.11 -10.78
CA ASN A 572 -13.22 35.36 -11.56
C ASN A 572 -12.98 33.83 -11.66
N ILE A 573 -12.24 33.25 -10.70
CA ILE A 573 -12.00 31.81 -10.60
C ILE A 573 -13.29 31.13 -10.09
N PRO A 574 -13.80 30.06 -10.73
CA PRO A 574 -14.98 29.33 -10.26
C PRO A 574 -14.82 28.77 -8.84
N THR A 575 -15.82 28.98 -7.98
CA THR A 575 -15.81 28.53 -6.57
C THR A 575 -16.84 27.42 -6.26
N ASP A 576 -17.66 27.05 -7.23
CA ASP A 576 -18.77 26.09 -7.11
C ASP A 576 -18.40 24.64 -7.50
N SER A 577 -17.14 24.39 -7.85
CA SER A 577 -16.64 23.08 -8.35
C SER A 577 -16.85 21.91 -7.38
N GLY A 578 -17.06 22.19 -6.08
CA GLY A 578 -17.31 21.18 -5.05
C GLY A 578 -16.12 20.25 -4.78
N TYR A 579 -14.94 20.59 -5.30
CA TYR A 579 -13.68 19.88 -5.16
C TYR A 579 -12.65 20.77 -4.46
N SER A 580 -11.87 20.19 -3.55
CA SER A 580 -10.72 20.83 -2.92
C SER A 580 -9.76 19.75 -2.45
N ILE A 581 -8.47 20.10 -2.40
CA ILE A 581 -7.40 19.22 -1.95
C ILE A 581 -6.59 20.00 -0.91
N SER A 582 -6.26 19.37 0.21
CA SER A 582 -5.46 20.01 1.24
C SER A 582 -3.97 19.94 0.89
N PRO A 583 -3.17 20.97 1.23
CA PRO A 583 -1.71 20.95 1.19
C PRO A 583 -1.13 19.63 1.73
N HIS A 584 -0.31 18.97 0.91
CA HIS A 584 0.29 17.66 1.21
C HIS A 584 -0.71 16.59 1.71
N HIS A 585 -1.97 16.61 1.28
CA HIS A 585 -3.07 15.70 1.71
C HIS A 585 -3.36 15.64 3.22
N SER A 586 -2.74 16.53 4.00
CA SER A 586 -2.85 16.59 5.45
C SER A 586 -4.30 16.74 5.91
N GLY A 587 -4.78 15.80 6.72
CA GLY A 587 -6.10 15.86 7.32
C GLY A 587 -7.23 15.29 6.46
N VAL A 588 -7.00 14.93 5.19
CA VAL A 588 -7.90 14.05 4.44
C VAL A 588 -7.79 12.65 5.01
N TYR A 589 -6.56 12.12 5.05
CA TYR A 589 -6.20 10.92 5.78
C TYR A 589 -4.78 11.04 6.39
N PRO A 590 -4.58 10.73 7.69
CA PRO A 590 -5.60 10.48 8.71
C PRO A 590 -6.58 11.64 8.82
N ALA A 591 -7.86 11.34 9.01
CA ALA A 591 -8.90 12.36 9.00
C ALA A 591 -8.69 13.39 10.13
N HIS A 592 -8.88 14.67 9.81
CA HIS A 592 -8.88 15.77 10.77
C HIS A 592 -10.22 16.50 10.68
N GLU A 593 -11.05 16.36 11.71
CA GLU A 593 -12.48 16.71 11.64
C GLU A 593 -12.74 18.19 11.30
N LEU A 594 -11.86 19.12 11.71
CA LEU A 594 -12.04 20.54 11.42
C LEU A 594 -11.92 20.85 9.92
N LEU A 595 -11.12 20.08 9.17
CA LEU A 595 -10.98 20.23 7.72
C LEU A 595 -12.31 19.91 7.01
N TYR A 596 -12.90 18.75 7.30
CA TYR A 596 -14.18 18.32 6.74
C TYR A 596 -15.33 19.29 7.09
N VAL A 597 -15.28 19.94 8.27
CA VAL A 597 -16.28 20.96 8.67
C VAL A 597 -16.03 22.30 7.96
N ALA A 598 -14.79 22.78 7.90
CA ALA A 598 -14.45 24.06 7.26
C ALA A 598 -14.72 24.02 5.75
N TRP A 599 -14.29 22.95 5.07
CA TRP A 599 -14.51 22.73 3.65
C TRP A 599 -15.99 22.80 3.24
N LYS A 600 -16.88 22.19 4.03
CA LYS A 600 -18.33 22.30 3.76
C LYS A 600 -18.86 23.72 3.93
N LYS A 601 -18.43 24.42 4.99
CA LYS A 601 -18.94 25.76 5.32
C LYS A 601 -18.45 26.86 4.38
N VAL A 602 -17.23 26.73 3.85
CA VAL A 602 -16.59 27.78 3.03
C VAL A 602 -16.63 27.45 1.53
N TRP A 603 -16.43 26.18 1.16
CA TRP A 603 -16.21 25.75 -0.23
C TRP A 603 -17.26 24.74 -0.73
N ASN A 604 -18.27 24.41 0.08
CA ASN A 604 -19.32 23.42 -0.24
C ASN A 604 -18.77 22.10 -0.80
N VAL A 605 -17.61 21.66 -0.28
CA VAL A 605 -16.89 20.49 -0.83
C VAL A 605 -17.72 19.23 -0.70
N LYS A 606 -17.81 18.49 -1.81
CA LYS A 606 -18.45 17.18 -1.95
C LYS A 606 -17.43 16.08 -2.26
N VAL A 607 -16.30 16.43 -2.88
CA VAL A 607 -15.25 15.49 -3.29
C VAL A 607 -13.86 16.02 -2.90
N THR A 608 -12.97 15.11 -2.52
CA THR A 608 -11.53 15.35 -2.42
C THR A 608 -10.77 14.08 -2.88
N SER A 609 -9.44 14.15 -2.99
CA SER A 609 -8.60 12.99 -3.30
C SER A 609 -7.40 12.88 -2.38
N THR A 610 -6.85 11.67 -2.22
CA THR A 610 -5.59 11.43 -1.51
C THR A 610 -4.93 10.09 -1.90
N GLU A 611 -3.61 10.09 -1.96
CA GLU A 611 -2.75 8.91 -2.09
C GLU A 611 -2.48 8.20 -0.75
N GLU A 612 -2.81 8.86 0.38
CA GLU A 612 -2.48 8.40 1.73
C GLU A 612 -3.37 7.27 2.24
N TYR A 613 -4.56 7.07 1.65
CA TYR A 613 -5.56 6.14 2.17
C TYR A 613 -5.59 4.78 1.43
N PRO A 614 -5.54 3.64 2.14
CA PRO A 614 -5.36 3.48 3.58
C PRO A 614 -3.90 3.58 4.03
N HIS A 615 -2.95 3.54 3.09
CA HIS A 615 -1.50 3.77 3.26
C HIS A 615 -0.92 4.38 1.97
N LEU A 616 0.13 5.21 2.09
CA LEU A 616 0.80 5.85 0.95
C LEU A 616 1.39 4.85 -0.06
N ARG A 617 1.99 3.76 0.43
CA ARG A 617 2.56 2.66 -0.37
C ARG A 617 2.09 1.30 0.24
N PRO A 618 1.90 0.25 -0.58
CA PRO A 618 1.98 0.20 -2.04
C PRO A 618 0.68 0.72 -2.71
N ALA A 619 0.82 1.46 -3.82
CA ALA A 619 -0.29 2.18 -4.46
C ALA A 619 -1.50 1.29 -4.85
N ARG A 620 -1.27 0.01 -5.20
CA ARG A 620 -2.32 -1.00 -5.47
C ARG A 620 -3.35 -1.18 -4.35
N LEU A 621 -3.03 -0.78 -3.12
CA LEU A 621 -3.92 -0.86 -1.96
C LEU A 621 -4.70 0.44 -1.71
N ARG A 622 -4.50 1.52 -2.48
CA ARG A 622 -5.25 2.77 -2.34
C ARG A 622 -6.73 2.57 -2.71
N ARG A 623 -7.65 3.14 -1.92
CA ARG A 623 -9.10 2.90 -2.01
C ARG A 623 -9.89 4.20 -1.90
N GLY A 624 -11.19 4.16 -2.16
CA GLY A 624 -12.10 5.25 -1.81
C GLY A 624 -12.61 5.14 -0.37
N PHE A 625 -13.21 6.22 0.14
CA PHE A 625 -14.14 6.18 1.28
C PHE A 625 -15.06 7.39 1.28
N ILE A 626 -16.19 7.32 2.01
CA ILE A 626 -17.04 8.49 2.28
C ILE A 626 -16.94 8.83 3.77
N HIS A 627 -16.51 10.05 4.09
CA HIS A 627 -16.49 10.57 5.47
C HIS A 627 -17.19 11.92 5.55
N ARG A 628 -18.02 12.12 6.59
CA ARG A 628 -18.90 13.29 6.75
C ARG A 628 -19.70 13.66 5.48
N ASN A 629 -20.07 12.71 4.62
CA ASN A 629 -20.68 12.95 3.30
C ASN A 629 -19.80 13.77 2.32
N ILE A 630 -18.47 13.69 2.46
CA ILE A 630 -17.50 14.03 1.42
C ILE A 630 -16.96 12.71 0.87
N MET A 631 -16.97 12.58 -0.45
CA MET A 631 -16.40 11.45 -1.18
C MET A 631 -14.89 11.64 -1.34
N VAL A 632 -14.10 10.68 -0.87
CA VAL A 632 -12.64 10.69 -0.95
C VAL A 632 -12.19 9.64 -1.96
N LEU A 633 -11.42 10.07 -2.96
CA LEU A 633 -10.96 9.23 -4.08
C LEU A 633 -9.46 8.92 -3.99
N PRO A 634 -9.00 7.73 -4.44
CA PRO A 634 -7.59 7.37 -4.40
C PRO A 634 -6.79 8.13 -5.45
N ARG A 635 -5.88 9.00 -4.98
CA ARG A 635 -4.97 9.75 -5.85
C ARG A 635 -3.79 8.89 -6.30
N GLN A 636 -3.36 9.11 -7.53
CA GLN A 636 -2.29 8.38 -8.20
C GLN A 636 -1.06 9.28 -8.36
N THR A 637 0.10 8.65 -8.29
CA THR A 637 1.42 9.28 -8.41
C THR A 637 1.98 9.00 -9.81
N CYS A 638 2.57 10.00 -10.46
CA CYS A 638 3.03 9.88 -11.86
C CYS A 638 4.55 9.81 -12.04
N GLY A 639 5.33 9.68 -10.96
CA GLY A 639 6.80 9.67 -10.98
C GLY A 639 7.47 11.05 -11.04
N LEU A 640 6.70 12.13 -11.14
CA LEU A 640 7.19 13.51 -11.11
C LEU A 640 7.07 14.09 -9.69
N PHE A 641 8.13 14.72 -9.18
CA PHE A 641 8.17 15.36 -7.87
C PHE A 641 8.24 16.89 -8.02
N THR A 642 7.99 17.66 -6.95
CA THR A 642 7.98 19.13 -6.96
C THR A 642 9.28 19.77 -7.48
N HIS A 643 10.43 19.12 -7.28
CA HIS A 643 11.74 19.59 -7.75
C HIS A 643 12.10 19.08 -9.17
N THR A 644 11.29 18.21 -9.76
CA THR A 644 11.56 17.56 -11.05
C THR A 644 11.11 18.46 -12.22
N MET A 645 11.94 19.46 -12.51
CA MET A 645 11.72 20.47 -13.55
C MET A 645 12.56 20.27 -14.83
N TYR A 646 13.62 19.47 -14.75
CA TYR A 646 14.59 19.26 -15.82
C TYR A 646 14.81 17.76 -16.05
N ILE A 647 14.90 17.32 -17.30
CA ILE A 647 14.99 15.89 -17.65
C ILE A 647 16.27 15.25 -17.09
N ASP A 648 17.38 15.98 -17.12
CA ASP A 648 18.69 15.57 -16.57
C ASP A 648 18.71 15.54 -15.03
N ARG A 649 17.65 16.03 -14.37
CA ARG A 649 17.44 15.95 -12.91
C ARG A 649 16.30 14.99 -12.52
N TYR A 650 15.75 14.24 -13.47
CA TYR A 650 14.82 13.16 -13.16
C TYR A 650 15.58 12.02 -12.44
N PRO A 651 15.04 11.42 -11.36
CA PRO A 651 15.69 10.29 -10.68
C PRO A 651 15.85 9.07 -11.63
N GLY A 652 17.09 8.77 -12.01
CA GLY A 652 17.41 7.75 -13.03
C GLY A 652 17.42 8.28 -14.48
N GLY A 653 17.32 9.59 -14.67
CA GLY A 653 17.40 10.26 -15.98
C GLY A 653 16.22 9.95 -16.92
N ARG A 654 16.38 10.32 -18.19
CA ARG A 654 15.35 10.15 -19.22
C ARG A 654 14.83 8.71 -19.31
N ASP A 655 15.75 7.74 -19.36
CA ASP A 655 15.41 6.34 -19.60
C ASP A 655 14.46 5.78 -18.53
N LYS A 656 14.58 6.23 -17.27
CA LYS A 656 13.70 5.82 -16.17
C LYS A 656 12.29 6.43 -16.27
N LEU A 657 12.17 7.67 -16.77
CA LEU A 657 10.87 8.27 -17.07
C LEU A 657 10.22 7.57 -18.28
N ASP A 658 11.00 7.32 -19.33
CA ASP A 658 10.55 6.66 -20.55
C ASP A 658 10.16 5.19 -20.31
N GLU A 659 10.82 4.47 -19.39
CA GLU A 659 10.41 3.16 -18.89
C GLU A 659 9.03 3.20 -18.20
N SER A 660 8.80 4.18 -17.32
CA SER A 660 7.51 4.33 -16.61
C SER A 660 6.34 4.58 -17.58
N ILE A 661 6.61 5.31 -18.66
CA ILE A 661 5.68 5.61 -19.75
C ILE A 661 5.46 4.38 -20.67
N GLN A 662 6.52 3.63 -21.00
CA GLN A 662 6.51 2.57 -22.01
C GLN A 662 6.36 1.18 -21.38
N GLY A 663 5.21 0.92 -20.79
CA GLY A 663 4.89 -0.37 -20.15
C GLY A 663 5.17 -0.43 -18.64
N GLY A 664 5.86 0.55 -18.07
CA GLY A 664 6.16 0.65 -16.64
C GLY A 664 5.02 1.18 -15.77
N GLU A 665 5.35 1.79 -14.63
CA GLU A 665 4.40 2.08 -13.54
C GLU A 665 3.26 3.02 -13.96
N LEU A 666 3.54 4.14 -14.64
CA LEU A 666 2.50 5.09 -15.04
C LEU A 666 1.51 4.45 -16.03
N PHE A 667 2.03 3.71 -17.02
CA PHE A 667 1.20 2.95 -17.95
C PHE A 667 0.33 1.91 -17.22
N GLN A 668 0.95 1.06 -16.40
CA GLN A 668 0.25 0.00 -15.65
C GLN A 668 -0.82 0.58 -14.71
N THR A 669 -0.55 1.72 -14.07
CA THR A 669 -1.51 2.42 -13.20
C THR A 669 -2.80 2.79 -13.95
N ILE A 670 -2.68 3.35 -15.17
CA ILE A 670 -3.83 3.71 -16.00
C ILE A 670 -4.55 2.45 -16.53
N VAL A 671 -3.82 1.39 -16.88
CA VAL A 671 -4.42 0.13 -17.32
C VAL A 671 -5.27 -0.52 -16.22
N TYR A 672 -4.78 -0.57 -14.97
CA TYR A 672 -5.45 -1.33 -13.90
C TYR A 672 -6.55 -0.58 -13.15
N ASN A 673 -6.62 0.76 -13.23
CA ASN A 673 -7.64 1.56 -12.52
C ASN A 673 -8.68 2.15 -13.49
N PRO A 674 -9.98 1.84 -13.36
CA PRO A 674 -11.04 2.47 -14.17
C PRO A 674 -11.12 4.00 -14.07
N ILE A 675 -10.71 4.56 -12.92
CA ILE A 675 -10.72 6.00 -12.62
C ILE A 675 -9.35 6.38 -12.08
N ASN A 676 -8.72 7.37 -12.72
CA ASN A 676 -7.37 7.84 -12.42
C ASN A 676 -7.41 9.34 -12.14
N ILE A 677 -6.92 9.74 -10.97
CA ILE A 677 -6.71 11.14 -10.59
C ILE A 677 -5.23 11.28 -10.26
N PHE A 678 -4.46 11.93 -11.12
CA PHE A 678 -3.02 12.11 -10.92
C PHE A 678 -2.71 13.42 -10.22
N MET A 679 -1.81 13.35 -9.23
CA MET A 679 -1.14 14.51 -8.65
C MET A 679 0.04 14.95 -9.55
N THR A 680 0.06 16.22 -9.92
CA THR A 680 1.25 16.95 -10.39
C THR A 680 1.31 18.30 -9.66
N HIS A 681 2.40 19.05 -9.83
CA HIS A 681 2.59 20.36 -9.22
C HIS A 681 2.97 21.38 -10.29
N MET A 682 2.69 22.67 -10.06
CA MET A 682 2.97 23.78 -10.99
C MET A 682 4.36 23.69 -11.64
N SER A 683 5.40 23.41 -10.86
CA SER A 683 6.79 23.33 -11.32
C SER A 683 7.04 22.25 -12.38
N ASN A 684 6.25 21.16 -12.42
CA ASN A 684 6.37 20.10 -13.44
C ASN A 684 5.97 20.55 -14.85
N TYR A 685 5.37 21.74 -14.97
CA TYR A 685 4.99 22.39 -16.22
C TYR A 685 5.89 23.59 -16.58
N GLY A 686 6.81 23.98 -15.69
CA GLY A 686 7.88 24.95 -15.98
C GLY A 686 9.08 24.29 -16.65
N SER A 687 10.04 25.11 -17.09
CA SER A 687 11.30 24.68 -17.73
C SER A 687 11.11 23.60 -18.81
N ASP A 688 11.54 22.35 -18.59
CA ASP A 688 11.46 21.27 -19.58
C ASP A 688 10.03 20.71 -19.75
N ARG A 689 9.05 21.19 -18.97
CA ARG A 689 7.62 20.84 -19.09
C ARG A 689 7.35 19.34 -18.99
N LEU A 690 8.06 18.66 -18.09
CA LEU A 690 8.09 17.19 -18.00
C LEU A 690 6.70 16.56 -17.85
N ALA A 691 5.74 17.21 -17.19
CA ALA A 691 4.36 16.71 -17.12
C ALA A 691 3.66 16.69 -18.49
N LEU A 692 3.89 17.68 -19.36
CA LEU A 692 3.33 17.72 -20.71
C LEU A 692 3.88 16.57 -21.56
N TYR A 693 5.21 16.37 -21.52
CA TYR A 693 5.87 15.23 -22.16
C TYR A 693 5.31 13.89 -21.66
N THR A 694 5.21 13.72 -20.35
CA THR A 694 4.83 12.48 -19.68
C THR A 694 3.41 12.05 -20.03
N PHE A 695 2.42 12.94 -19.82
CA PHE A 695 1.03 12.61 -20.09
C PHE A 695 0.73 12.46 -21.58
N GLN A 696 1.31 13.31 -22.45
CA GLN A 696 1.11 13.15 -23.90
C GLN A 696 1.74 11.86 -24.44
N SER A 697 2.87 11.41 -23.87
CA SER A 697 3.54 10.16 -24.28
C SER A 697 2.79 8.92 -23.82
N VAL A 698 2.37 8.84 -22.54
CA VAL A 698 1.66 7.64 -22.04
C VAL A 698 0.28 7.48 -22.69
N ILE A 699 -0.42 8.58 -23.00
CA ILE A 699 -1.71 8.53 -23.72
C ILE A 699 -1.54 7.96 -25.13
N LYS A 700 -0.50 8.39 -25.87
CA LYS A 700 -0.16 7.79 -27.18
C LYS A 700 0.18 6.31 -27.06
N PHE A 701 0.94 5.91 -26.04
CA PHE A 701 1.34 4.52 -25.83
C PHE A 701 0.13 3.63 -25.46
N LEU A 702 -0.79 4.13 -24.62
CA LEU A 702 -2.06 3.48 -24.30
C LEU A 702 -2.94 3.25 -25.53
N GLN A 703 -3.14 4.26 -26.38
CA GLN A 703 -3.91 4.11 -27.63
C GLN A 703 -3.28 3.07 -28.56
N CYS A 704 -1.95 2.96 -28.55
CA CYS A 704 -1.19 2.08 -29.42
C CYS A 704 -1.28 0.60 -29.00
N TRP A 705 -1.11 0.32 -27.71
CA TRP A 705 -1.00 -1.05 -27.17
C TRP A 705 -2.28 -1.58 -26.50
N THR A 706 -3.34 -0.78 -26.41
CA THR A 706 -4.60 -1.19 -25.75
C THR A 706 -5.84 -0.78 -26.55
N ASN A 707 -6.93 -1.48 -26.29
CA ASN A 707 -8.27 -1.14 -26.77
C ASN A 707 -9.05 -0.24 -25.78
N LEU A 708 -8.33 0.45 -24.89
CA LEU A 708 -8.93 1.30 -23.86
C LEU A 708 -9.52 2.58 -24.47
N LYS A 709 -10.73 2.93 -24.02
CA LYS A 709 -11.40 4.20 -24.30
C LYS A 709 -11.07 5.18 -23.17
N LEU A 710 -10.24 6.17 -23.47
CA LEU A 710 -9.84 7.20 -22.52
C LEU A 710 -10.84 8.36 -22.56
N ALA A 711 -11.25 8.88 -21.40
CA ALA A 711 -12.11 10.06 -21.26
C ALA A 711 -11.78 10.84 -19.99
N SER A 712 -12.36 12.03 -19.83
CA SER A 712 -12.26 12.83 -18.61
C SER A 712 -13.65 13.35 -18.17
N ALA A 713 -13.82 13.63 -16.88
CA ALA A 713 -15.07 14.14 -16.32
C ALA A 713 -14.79 14.95 -15.04
N PRO A 714 -15.73 15.82 -14.60
CA PRO A 714 -15.58 16.59 -13.36
C PRO A 714 -15.45 15.69 -12.12
N PRO A 715 -14.74 16.12 -11.05
CA PRO A 715 -14.50 15.30 -9.86
C PRO A 715 -15.75 14.71 -9.19
N ILE A 716 -16.89 15.43 -9.22
CA ILE A 716 -18.18 14.94 -8.69
C ILE A 716 -18.66 13.72 -9.45
N GLN A 717 -18.65 13.77 -10.79
CA GLN A 717 -19.06 12.64 -11.63
C GLN A 717 -18.09 11.46 -11.49
N LEU A 718 -16.78 11.72 -11.40
CA LEU A 718 -15.78 10.68 -11.12
C LEU A 718 -16.04 9.99 -9.77
N ALA A 719 -16.45 10.73 -8.74
CA ALA A 719 -16.76 10.16 -7.44
C ALA A 719 -18.02 9.30 -7.47
N GLU A 720 -19.08 9.76 -8.13
CA GLU A 720 -20.31 8.98 -8.32
C GLU A 720 -20.04 7.68 -9.10
N MET A 721 -19.26 7.75 -10.18
CA MET A 721 -18.82 6.56 -10.92
C MET A 721 -17.97 5.62 -10.04
N TYR A 722 -17.11 6.15 -9.18
CA TYR A 722 -16.25 5.35 -8.30
C TYR A 722 -17.05 4.50 -7.32
N PHE A 723 -17.99 5.10 -6.58
CA PHE A 723 -18.78 4.37 -5.58
C PHE A 723 -19.92 3.55 -6.20
N GLN A 724 -20.26 3.76 -7.48
CA GLN A 724 -21.07 2.82 -8.27
C GLN A 724 -20.27 1.57 -8.66
N LEU A 725 -18.99 1.71 -9.02
CA LEU A 725 -18.11 0.58 -9.34
C LEU A 725 -17.65 -0.19 -8.08
N HIS A 726 -17.49 0.50 -6.96
CA HIS A 726 -16.92 -0.02 -5.71
C HIS A 726 -17.80 0.32 -4.48
N PRO A 727 -19.06 -0.17 -4.42
CA PRO A 727 -19.98 0.12 -3.32
C PRO A 727 -19.49 -0.43 -1.97
N GLU A 728 -18.62 -1.44 -1.94
CA GLU A 728 -17.98 -1.94 -0.72
C GLU A 728 -16.89 -1.02 -0.16
N GLU A 729 -16.47 0.00 -0.91
CA GLU A 729 -15.49 1.01 -0.51
C GLU A 729 -16.13 2.29 0.06
N VAL A 730 -17.46 2.40 0.09
CA VAL A 730 -18.16 3.53 0.73
C VAL A 730 -17.81 3.66 2.22
N ASP A 731 -17.71 2.51 2.90
CA ASP A 731 -17.37 2.39 4.32
C ASP A 731 -15.87 2.66 4.55
N PRO A 732 -15.46 3.69 5.33
CA PRO A 732 -14.05 3.89 5.67
C PRO A 732 -13.50 2.71 6.48
N VAL A 733 -12.19 2.47 6.36
CA VAL A 733 -11.45 1.49 7.17
C VAL A 733 -10.36 2.27 7.90
N TRP A 734 -10.67 2.71 9.13
CA TRP A 734 -9.73 3.49 9.93
C TRP A 734 -8.51 2.64 10.29
N GLY A 735 -7.39 2.90 9.62
CA GLY A 735 -6.08 2.34 9.95
C GLY A 735 -5.42 3.07 11.12
N ASN A 736 -4.41 2.45 11.73
CA ASN A 736 -3.60 3.05 12.79
C ASN A 736 -2.63 4.11 12.24
N PRO A 737 -2.78 5.41 12.56
CA PRO A 737 -1.88 6.46 12.09
C PRO A 737 -0.44 6.35 12.61
N CYS A 738 -0.21 5.51 13.62
CA CYS A 738 1.09 5.33 14.26
C CYS A 738 1.94 4.22 13.64
N ASP A 739 1.36 3.34 12.83
CA ASP A 739 2.09 2.27 12.13
C ASP A 739 2.72 2.77 10.82
N ASP A 740 2.39 4.00 10.39
CA ASP A 740 2.93 4.67 9.21
C ASP A 740 3.59 6.02 9.61
N ALA A 741 4.88 6.17 9.28
CA ALA A 741 5.66 7.35 9.65
C ALA A 741 5.21 8.63 8.93
N ARG A 742 4.63 8.52 7.72
CA ARG A 742 4.08 9.65 6.97
C ARG A 742 2.78 10.11 7.62
N HIS A 743 1.86 9.19 7.92
CA HIS A 743 0.61 9.50 8.62
C HIS A 743 0.85 10.18 9.97
N LYS A 744 1.79 9.65 10.76
CA LYS A 744 2.19 10.26 12.05
C LYS A 744 2.75 11.68 11.88
N LYS A 745 3.43 12.00 10.77
CA LYS A 745 3.95 13.35 10.46
C LYS A 745 2.86 14.34 10.05
N ILE A 746 1.71 13.88 9.55
CA ILE A 746 0.57 14.72 9.11
C ILE A 746 -0.67 14.61 10.01
N TRP A 747 -0.49 14.19 11.26
CA TRP A 747 -1.53 14.09 12.30
C TRP A 747 -1.47 15.30 13.25
N SER A 748 -2.59 15.71 13.86
CA SER A 748 -2.54 16.81 14.84
C SER A 748 -1.69 16.41 16.05
N LYS A 749 -0.83 17.33 16.48
CA LYS A 749 0.13 17.15 17.58
C LYS A 749 -0.54 16.89 18.93
N THR A 750 -1.85 17.13 19.05
CA THR A 750 -2.68 16.80 20.21
C THR A 750 -2.90 15.29 20.39
N LYS A 751 -2.59 14.47 19.38
CA LYS A 751 -2.89 13.03 19.33
C LYS A 751 -1.63 12.20 19.56
N ASN A 752 -1.70 11.21 20.47
CA ASN A 752 -0.59 10.29 20.74
C ASN A 752 -1.01 8.81 20.59
N CYS A 753 -0.07 7.98 20.15
CA CYS A 753 -0.18 6.53 19.94
C CYS A 753 -0.49 5.73 21.22
N ASP A 754 -0.20 6.29 22.39
CA ASP A 754 -0.46 5.64 23.68
C ASP A 754 -1.91 5.76 24.16
N SER A 755 -2.71 6.65 23.55
CA SER A 755 -4.15 6.77 23.82
C SER A 755 -4.95 5.55 23.36
N LEU A 756 -4.52 4.86 22.28
CA LEU A 756 -5.30 3.75 21.74
C LEU A 756 -5.25 2.51 22.65
N PRO A 757 -6.41 1.86 22.91
CA PRO A 757 -6.51 0.73 23.84
C PRO A 757 -5.69 -0.47 23.38
N LYS A 758 -4.94 -1.07 24.30
CA LYS A 758 -4.05 -2.22 24.05
C LYS A 758 -4.79 -3.56 24.11
N PHE A 759 -6.03 -3.58 24.62
CA PHE A 759 -6.92 -4.74 24.50
C PHE A 759 -8.42 -4.39 24.48
N LEU A 760 -9.22 -5.31 23.93
CA LEU A 760 -10.68 -5.20 23.77
C LEU A 760 -11.40 -6.38 24.43
N VAL A 761 -12.39 -6.11 25.29
CA VAL A 761 -13.34 -7.10 25.81
C VAL A 761 -14.58 -7.11 24.90
N ILE A 762 -14.58 -8.02 23.92
CA ILE A 762 -15.47 -7.97 22.75
C ILE A 762 -16.89 -8.53 22.99
N GLY A 763 -17.14 -9.19 24.12
CA GLY A 763 -18.43 -9.86 24.40
C GLY A 763 -18.33 -11.38 24.41
N PRO A 764 -19.37 -12.09 23.94
CA PRO A 764 -20.68 -11.58 23.53
C PRO A 764 -21.50 -10.97 24.67
N GLN A 765 -22.63 -10.33 24.34
CA GLN A 765 -23.57 -9.84 25.35
C GLN A 765 -24.09 -10.98 26.24
N LYS A 766 -24.29 -10.65 27.53
CA LYS A 766 -24.88 -11.47 28.62
C LYS A 766 -23.97 -12.50 29.32
N THR A 767 -22.68 -12.58 28.99
CA THR A 767 -21.79 -13.64 29.51
C THR A 767 -20.95 -13.28 30.75
N GLY A 768 -20.99 -12.02 31.20
CA GLY A 768 -20.25 -11.56 32.39
C GLY A 768 -19.39 -10.30 32.19
N THR A 769 -19.38 -9.72 30.98
CA THR A 769 -18.48 -8.62 30.59
C THR A 769 -18.42 -7.41 31.54
N THR A 770 -19.52 -6.98 32.17
CA THR A 770 -19.47 -5.90 33.17
C THR A 770 -18.73 -6.30 34.45
N ALA A 771 -18.82 -7.57 34.88
CA ALA A 771 -18.05 -8.04 36.03
C ALA A 771 -16.56 -8.02 35.70
N LEU A 772 -16.17 -8.53 34.52
CA LEU A 772 -14.79 -8.48 34.05
C LEU A 772 -14.25 -7.05 33.97
N TYR A 773 -15.02 -6.13 33.40
CA TYR A 773 -14.72 -4.69 33.39
C TYR A 773 -14.46 -4.16 34.80
N THR A 774 -15.40 -4.37 35.74
CA THR A 774 -15.26 -3.88 37.12
C THR A 774 -14.08 -4.50 37.86
N PHE A 775 -13.71 -5.75 37.57
CA PHE A 775 -12.52 -6.38 38.15
C PHE A 775 -11.23 -5.80 37.53
N LEU A 776 -11.15 -5.66 36.20
CA LEU A 776 -10.02 -5.02 35.52
C LEU A 776 -9.76 -3.60 36.02
N SER A 777 -10.80 -2.80 36.28
CA SER A 777 -10.70 -1.44 36.84
C SER A 777 -10.18 -1.37 38.28
N MET A 778 -9.86 -2.49 38.94
CA MET A 778 -9.18 -2.51 40.25
C MET A 778 -7.66 -2.47 40.14
N HIS A 779 -7.11 -2.77 38.96
CA HIS A 779 -5.67 -2.92 38.74
C HIS A 779 -5.03 -1.57 38.39
N GLY A 780 -4.14 -1.05 39.25
CA GLY A 780 -3.58 0.31 39.11
C GLY A 780 -2.93 0.62 37.74
N SER A 781 -2.27 -0.37 37.11
CA SER A 781 -1.68 -0.22 35.78
C SER A 781 -2.67 -0.31 34.60
N ILE A 782 -3.95 -0.60 34.83
CA ILE A 782 -4.99 -0.76 33.79
C ILE A 782 -6.02 0.38 33.94
N ALA A 783 -6.41 0.99 32.81
CA ALA A 783 -7.50 1.97 32.77
C ALA A 783 -8.48 1.62 31.65
N SER A 784 -9.76 1.94 31.84
CA SER A 784 -10.77 1.80 30.78
C SER A 784 -11.07 3.14 30.13
N ASN A 785 -11.75 3.10 28.99
CA ASN A 785 -12.45 4.23 28.39
C ASN A 785 -13.25 5.09 29.40
N ILE A 786 -13.38 6.37 29.08
CA ILE A 786 -14.39 7.26 29.68
C ILE A 786 -15.80 6.68 29.43
N ALA A 787 -16.73 6.92 30.35
CA ALA A 787 -18.11 6.48 30.20
C ALA A 787 -18.86 7.34 29.16
N SER A 788 -19.52 6.67 28.21
CA SER A 788 -20.41 7.30 27.24
C SER A 788 -21.74 7.69 27.90
N PRO A 789 -22.33 8.87 27.59
CA PRO A 789 -23.67 9.21 28.07
C PRO A 789 -24.76 8.31 27.45
N ASP A 790 -24.55 7.85 26.21
CA ASP A 790 -25.51 7.04 25.44
C ASP A 790 -25.39 5.53 25.76
N THR A 791 -24.15 5.06 25.96
CA THR A 791 -23.78 3.63 26.01
C THR A 791 -23.07 3.20 27.29
N PHE A 792 -23.00 4.09 28.29
CA PHE A 792 -22.45 3.86 29.63
C PHE A 792 -21.00 3.35 29.61
N GLU A 793 -20.79 2.13 30.09
CA GLU A 793 -19.50 1.45 30.18
C GLU A 793 -18.93 1.00 28.82
N GLU A 794 -19.73 1.06 27.74
CA GLU A 794 -19.34 0.64 26.37
C GLU A 794 -19.17 1.85 25.44
N VAL A 795 -18.20 1.83 24.53
CA VAL A 795 -18.02 2.88 23.50
C VAL A 795 -18.79 2.52 22.21
N GLN A 796 -18.88 1.23 21.89
CA GLN A 796 -19.56 0.68 20.73
C GLN A 796 -19.13 1.33 19.39
N PHE A 797 -17.85 1.71 19.27
CA PHE A 797 -17.32 2.39 18.10
C PHE A 797 -17.37 1.52 16.85
N PHE A 798 -16.75 0.34 16.88
CA PHE A 798 -16.58 -0.47 15.68
C PHE A 798 -17.89 -1.07 15.12
N ASN A 799 -18.95 -1.15 15.94
CA ASN A 799 -20.26 -1.71 15.55
C ASN A 799 -21.29 -0.61 15.20
N GLY A 800 -21.67 -0.51 13.92
CA GLY A 800 -22.73 0.40 13.48
C GLY A 800 -22.32 1.87 13.49
N ASN A 801 -23.22 2.76 13.91
CA ASN A 801 -23.21 4.16 13.50
C ASN A 801 -22.12 5.04 14.16
N ASN A 802 -21.64 4.68 15.36
CA ASN A 802 -20.59 5.45 16.04
C ASN A 802 -19.27 5.46 15.25
N TYR A 803 -19.01 4.42 14.47
CA TYR A 803 -17.85 4.28 13.61
C TYR A 803 -17.63 5.44 12.62
N TYR A 804 -18.73 6.00 12.09
CA TYR A 804 -18.72 7.10 11.13
C TYR A 804 -18.57 8.49 11.78
N ARG A 805 -18.39 8.54 13.12
CA ARG A 805 -18.03 9.78 13.84
C ARG A 805 -16.53 10.13 13.69
N GLY A 806 -15.74 9.25 13.08
CA GLY A 806 -14.29 9.43 12.82
C GLY A 806 -13.41 8.81 13.92
N LEU A 807 -12.11 8.70 13.64
CA LEU A 807 -11.10 8.23 14.60
C LEU A 807 -11.01 9.15 15.83
N ASP A 808 -11.13 10.46 15.62
CA ASP A 808 -11.03 11.48 16.67
C ASP A 808 -12.06 11.22 17.78
N TRP A 809 -13.31 10.99 17.41
CA TRP A 809 -14.39 10.64 18.34
C TRP A 809 -14.11 9.35 19.13
N TYR A 810 -13.34 8.41 18.59
CA TYR A 810 -12.93 7.21 19.33
C TYR A 810 -11.82 7.52 20.34
N MET A 811 -10.87 8.38 19.98
CA MET A 811 -9.74 8.77 20.82
C MET A 811 -10.14 9.65 22.00
N ASP A 812 -11.20 10.44 21.87
CA ASP A 812 -11.78 11.26 22.96
C ASP A 812 -12.16 10.43 24.20
N PHE A 813 -12.40 9.12 24.05
CA PHE A 813 -12.66 8.21 25.17
C PHE A 813 -11.41 7.81 25.97
N PHE A 814 -10.20 8.12 25.49
CA PHE A 814 -8.93 7.65 26.04
C PHE A 814 -7.86 8.77 26.15
N PRO A 815 -8.14 9.90 26.82
CA PRO A 815 -7.20 11.03 26.87
C PRO A 815 -5.86 10.64 27.53
N SER A 816 -4.77 11.11 26.93
CA SER A 816 -3.42 10.98 27.48
C SER A 816 -3.31 11.75 28.81
N GLY A 817 -2.56 11.18 29.77
CA GLY A 817 -2.68 11.47 31.20
C GLY A 817 -2.26 12.85 31.72
N GLU A 818 -2.01 13.84 30.87
CA GLU A 818 -1.64 15.20 31.26
C GLU A 818 -2.84 16.13 31.48
N THR A 819 -3.99 15.86 30.84
CA THR A 819 -5.15 16.77 30.80
C THR A 819 -6.41 16.25 31.51
N VAL A 820 -6.27 15.27 32.42
CA VAL A 820 -7.40 14.71 33.18
C VAL A 820 -7.78 15.60 34.37
N ALA A 821 -8.28 16.82 34.06
CA ALA A 821 -8.98 17.66 35.01
C ALA A 821 -10.38 17.07 35.27
N MET A 822 -10.50 16.20 36.27
CA MET A 822 -11.76 15.51 36.61
C MET A 822 -12.87 16.52 37.01
N PRO A 823 -13.99 16.59 36.27
CA PRO A 823 -15.14 17.37 36.71
C PRO A 823 -15.92 16.61 37.79
N ASN A 824 -15.50 16.73 39.06
CA ASN A 824 -16.30 16.69 40.30
C ASN A 824 -15.41 16.43 41.54
N ASN A 825 -15.87 16.87 42.72
CA ASN A 825 -15.14 16.83 44.00
C ASN A 825 -14.97 15.42 44.61
N SER A 826 -14.18 14.57 43.96
CA SER A 826 -13.50 13.43 44.60
C SER A 826 -12.00 13.64 44.48
N SER A 827 -11.28 13.67 45.61
CA SER A 827 -9.86 14.03 45.68
C SER A 827 -9.02 13.24 44.66
N PRO A 828 -8.07 13.90 43.95
CA PRO A 828 -7.22 13.22 43.00
C PRO A 828 -6.36 12.18 43.73
N MET A 829 -6.59 10.90 43.43
CA MET A 829 -5.73 9.83 43.93
C MET A 829 -4.35 9.99 43.27
N PRO A 830 -3.25 10.10 44.03
CA PRO A 830 -1.93 10.36 43.46
C PRO A 830 -1.38 9.12 42.76
N THR A 831 -1.79 8.89 41.51
CA THR A 831 -1.10 7.95 40.62
C THR A 831 0.29 8.47 40.35
N GLN A 832 1.33 7.66 40.57
CA GLN A 832 2.71 8.11 40.38
C GLN A 832 2.95 8.61 38.95
N LEU A 833 3.61 9.76 38.89
CA LEU A 833 3.89 10.51 37.67
C LEU A 833 4.69 9.65 36.67
N GLY A 834 4.20 9.51 35.44
CA GLY A 834 4.96 8.94 34.31
C GLY A 834 4.75 7.46 33.96
N SER A 835 3.87 6.70 34.64
CA SER A 835 3.57 5.31 34.23
C SER A 835 2.49 5.24 33.13
N PRO A 836 2.79 4.72 31.92
CA PRO A 836 1.79 4.58 30.85
C PRO A 836 0.75 3.52 31.21
N ARG A 837 -0.53 3.91 31.29
CA ARG A 837 -1.62 3.00 31.66
C ARG A 837 -1.95 2.06 30.51
N TYR A 838 -2.09 0.76 30.80
CA TYR A 838 -2.45 -0.26 29.83
C TYR A 838 -3.97 -0.20 29.55
N MET A 839 -4.36 0.65 28.59
CA MET A 839 -5.77 1.01 28.40
C MET A 839 -6.59 -0.05 27.66
N PHE A 840 -7.89 -0.12 27.97
CA PHE A 840 -8.81 -1.09 27.37
C PHE A 840 -10.21 -0.54 27.13
N GLU A 841 -10.93 -1.23 26.25
CA GLU A 841 -12.35 -1.00 26.00
C GLU A 841 -13.15 -2.29 26.26
N LYS A 842 -14.41 -2.14 26.62
CA LYS A 842 -15.38 -3.24 26.65
C LYS A 842 -16.62 -2.83 25.87
N SER A 843 -16.93 -3.54 24.79
CA SER A 843 -18.21 -3.41 24.07
C SER A 843 -18.68 -4.79 23.68
N ALA A 844 -19.71 -5.29 24.37
CA ALA A 844 -20.12 -6.69 24.25
C ALA A 844 -20.88 -7.01 22.95
N THR A 845 -21.08 -6.00 22.11
CA THR A 845 -21.63 -6.00 20.74
C THR A 845 -20.59 -6.24 19.65
N TYR A 846 -19.29 -6.28 19.98
CA TYR A 846 -18.24 -6.50 18.98
C TYR A 846 -18.16 -7.97 18.53
N PHE A 847 -18.41 -8.93 19.43
CA PHE A 847 -18.20 -10.37 19.18
C PHE A 847 -18.89 -10.91 17.92
N ASP A 848 -20.18 -10.61 17.75
CA ASP A 848 -21.03 -11.07 16.65
C ASP A 848 -21.18 -10.06 15.50
N GLY A 849 -20.41 -8.96 15.49
CA GLY A 849 -20.45 -7.94 14.45
C GLY A 849 -19.57 -8.30 13.24
N GLU A 850 -20.18 -8.57 12.09
CA GLU A 850 -19.49 -9.07 10.89
C GLU A 850 -18.32 -8.19 10.39
N ALA A 851 -18.51 -6.88 10.33
CA ALA A 851 -17.45 -5.94 9.92
C ALA A 851 -16.44 -5.63 11.04
N VAL A 852 -16.72 -6.03 12.29
CA VAL A 852 -15.94 -5.58 13.46
C VAL A 852 -14.50 -6.10 13.44
N PRO A 853 -14.20 -7.39 13.21
CA PRO A 853 -12.81 -7.88 13.14
C PRO A 853 -11.93 -7.13 12.14
N LYS A 854 -12.47 -6.80 10.95
CA LYS A 854 -11.78 -5.99 9.92
C LYS A 854 -11.49 -4.58 10.43
N ARG A 855 -12.51 -3.90 10.97
CA ARG A 855 -12.40 -2.51 11.47
C ARG A 855 -11.48 -2.42 12.70
N THR A 856 -11.52 -3.38 13.62
CA THR A 856 -10.62 -3.43 14.78
C THR A 856 -9.19 -3.74 14.37
N HIS A 857 -8.96 -4.67 13.43
CA HIS A 857 -7.59 -5.02 13.03
C HIS A 857 -6.90 -3.89 12.27
N ALA A 858 -7.63 -3.08 11.51
CA ALA A 858 -7.07 -1.91 10.84
C ALA A 858 -6.53 -0.87 11.84
N LEU A 859 -7.30 -0.54 12.88
CA LEU A 859 -6.92 0.49 13.86
C LEU A 859 -6.03 -0.06 15.00
N LEU A 860 -6.20 -1.33 15.35
CA LEU A 860 -5.63 -1.97 16.55
C LEU A 860 -5.06 -3.37 16.21
N PRO A 861 -4.13 -3.51 15.24
CA PRO A 861 -3.62 -4.82 14.79
C PRO A 861 -2.92 -5.59 15.91
N HIS A 862 -2.28 -4.88 16.85
CA HIS A 862 -1.52 -5.47 17.95
C HIS A 862 -2.32 -5.66 19.25
N ALA A 863 -3.59 -5.29 19.28
CA ALA A 863 -4.41 -5.41 20.49
C ALA A 863 -4.65 -6.88 20.90
N LYS A 864 -4.83 -7.12 22.20
CA LYS A 864 -5.37 -8.39 22.69
C LYS A 864 -6.90 -8.40 22.62
N ILE A 865 -7.47 -9.54 22.24
CA ILE A 865 -8.91 -9.77 22.14
C ILE A 865 -9.33 -10.72 23.27
N VAL A 866 -10.31 -10.30 24.06
CA VAL A 866 -10.81 -11.02 25.23
C VAL A 866 -12.31 -11.26 25.08
N THR A 867 -12.73 -12.53 25.12
CA THR A 867 -14.14 -12.95 25.04
C THR A 867 -14.50 -13.88 26.19
N ILE A 868 -15.78 -13.89 26.58
CA ILE A 868 -16.29 -14.66 27.73
C ILE A 868 -17.47 -15.52 27.26
N LEU A 869 -17.39 -16.84 27.43
CA LEU A 869 -18.40 -17.79 26.94
C LEU A 869 -19.07 -18.56 28.09
N ILE A 870 -20.40 -18.67 28.01
CA ILE A 870 -21.24 -19.54 28.85
C ILE A 870 -22.14 -20.38 27.93
N SER A 871 -22.83 -21.40 28.46
CA SER A 871 -23.82 -22.18 27.67
C SER A 871 -24.72 -21.25 26.83
N PRO A 872 -24.79 -21.45 25.50
CA PRO A 872 -25.48 -20.53 24.60
C PRO A 872 -26.99 -20.51 24.84
N ALA A 873 -27.56 -21.56 25.46
CA ALA A 873 -28.93 -21.57 25.95
C ALA A 873 -29.12 -20.62 27.15
N LYS A 874 -28.25 -20.69 28.18
CA LYS A 874 -28.21 -19.74 29.31
C LYS A 874 -28.07 -18.29 28.81
N ARG A 875 -27.19 -18.07 27.81
CA ARG A 875 -26.95 -16.76 27.17
C ARG A 875 -28.20 -16.23 26.46
N ALA A 876 -28.86 -17.05 25.63
CA ALA A 876 -30.06 -16.67 24.89
C ALA A 876 -31.23 -16.30 25.83
N TYR A 877 -31.44 -17.09 26.88
CA TYR A 877 -32.46 -16.81 27.90
C TYR A 877 -32.17 -15.53 28.69
N SER A 878 -30.91 -15.31 29.07
CA SER A 878 -30.49 -14.06 29.74
C SER A 878 -30.64 -12.82 28.84
N TRP A 879 -30.59 -12.97 27.51
CA TRP A 879 -30.93 -11.89 26.57
C TRP A 879 -32.44 -11.63 26.51
N TYR A 880 -33.27 -12.66 26.41
CA TYR A 880 -34.73 -12.49 26.47
C TYR A 880 -35.19 -11.81 27.77
N GLN A 881 -34.72 -12.29 28.93
CA GLN A 881 -35.02 -11.68 30.23
C GLN A 881 -34.40 -10.27 30.40
N HIS A 882 -33.38 -9.92 29.60
CA HIS A 882 -32.88 -8.55 29.52
C HIS A 882 -33.88 -7.62 28.83
N GLN A 883 -34.42 -8.05 27.69
CA GLN A 883 -35.35 -7.26 26.89
C GLN A 883 -36.65 -6.99 27.65
N ARG A 884 -37.22 -8.02 28.30
CA ARG A 884 -38.38 -7.87 29.19
C ARG A 884 -38.17 -6.80 30.26
N ALA A 885 -37.01 -6.83 30.90
CA ALA A 885 -36.62 -5.90 31.95
C ALA A 885 -36.21 -4.48 31.45
N HIS A 886 -36.39 -4.19 30.16
CA HIS A 886 -36.36 -2.84 29.57
C HIS A 886 -37.68 -2.49 28.84
N GLY A 887 -38.76 -3.23 29.08
CA GLY A 887 -40.08 -2.93 28.51
C GLY A 887 -40.28 -3.36 27.05
N ASP A 888 -39.39 -4.19 26.48
CA ASP A 888 -39.51 -4.70 25.11
C ASP A 888 -40.87 -5.38 24.88
N VAL A 889 -41.69 -4.79 24.00
CA VAL A 889 -43.08 -5.20 23.75
C VAL A 889 -43.16 -6.64 23.26
N ILE A 890 -42.21 -7.08 22.42
CA ILE A 890 -42.19 -8.43 21.89
C ILE A 890 -41.76 -9.41 22.97
N ALA A 891 -40.71 -9.10 23.73
CA ALA A 891 -40.24 -9.97 24.81
C ALA A 891 -41.27 -10.12 25.95
N ASN A 892 -42.13 -9.12 26.16
CA ASN A 892 -43.20 -9.16 27.16
C ASN A 892 -44.49 -9.84 26.66
N ASN A 893 -44.84 -9.70 25.38
CA ASN A 893 -46.05 -10.31 24.82
C ASN A 893 -45.86 -11.79 24.41
N TYR A 894 -44.63 -12.23 24.15
CA TYR A 894 -44.32 -13.61 23.77
C TYR A 894 -43.48 -14.32 24.83
N SER A 895 -43.82 -15.57 25.14
CA SER A 895 -42.99 -16.45 25.98
C SER A 895 -41.65 -16.76 25.31
N PHE A 896 -40.63 -17.11 26.09
CA PHE A 896 -39.32 -17.44 25.54
C PHE A 896 -39.38 -18.56 24.50
N TYR A 897 -40.19 -19.60 24.75
CA TYR A 897 -40.39 -20.70 23.80
C TYR A 897 -40.93 -20.19 22.46
N GLN A 898 -41.99 -19.37 22.47
CA GLN A 898 -42.56 -18.77 21.25
C GLN A 898 -41.56 -17.88 20.50
N VAL A 899 -40.68 -17.16 21.21
CA VAL A 899 -39.59 -16.38 20.60
C VAL A 899 -38.60 -17.29 19.88
N ILE A 900 -38.10 -18.34 20.53
CA ILE A 900 -37.09 -19.22 19.92
C ILE A 900 -37.65 -20.17 18.86
N THR A 901 -38.96 -20.48 18.87
CA THR A 901 -39.64 -21.25 17.81
C THR A 901 -40.28 -20.41 16.72
N ALA A 902 -40.15 -19.08 16.74
CA ALA A 902 -40.76 -18.22 15.72
C ALA A 902 -40.26 -18.60 14.32
N SER A 903 -41.17 -18.87 13.39
CA SER A 903 -40.88 -19.23 12.00
C SER A 903 -40.35 -18.03 11.19
N ASP A 904 -39.79 -18.29 10.01
CA ASP A 904 -39.37 -17.20 9.11
C ASP A 904 -40.55 -16.46 8.45
N SER A 905 -41.77 -17.00 8.57
CA SER A 905 -43.04 -16.29 8.27
C SER A 905 -43.54 -15.39 9.41
N ALA A 906 -42.94 -15.45 10.61
CA ALA A 906 -43.38 -14.65 11.75
C ALA A 906 -43.13 -13.13 11.58
N PRO A 907 -43.81 -12.26 12.36
CA PRO A 907 -43.60 -10.81 12.31
C PRO A 907 -42.14 -10.40 12.49
N ARG A 908 -41.68 -9.38 11.75
CA ARG A 908 -40.27 -8.97 11.69
C ARG A 908 -39.64 -8.78 13.07
N ALA A 909 -40.27 -8.01 13.96
CA ALA A 909 -39.74 -7.75 15.30
C ALA A 909 -39.59 -9.02 16.17
N LEU A 910 -40.44 -10.05 15.97
CA LEU A 910 -40.32 -11.35 16.65
C LEU A 910 -39.14 -12.16 16.08
N LYS A 911 -38.94 -12.15 14.76
CA LYS A 911 -37.76 -12.75 14.12
C LYS A 911 -36.47 -12.05 14.51
N ASP A 912 -36.48 -10.73 14.63
CA ASP A 912 -35.31 -9.94 15.04
C ASP A 912 -34.95 -10.24 16.51
N LEU A 913 -35.93 -10.36 17.42
CA LEU A 913 -35.71 -10.81 18.80
C LEU A 913 -35.18 -12.25 18.86
N ARG A 914 -35.78 -13.19 18.12
CA ARG A 914 -35.30 -14.58 17.95
C ARG A 914 -33.84 -14.60 17.51
N ASN A 915 -33.51 -13.85 16.46
CA ASN A 915 -32.16 -13.80 15.90
C ASN A 915 -31.16 -13.21 16.90
N ARG A 916 -31.53 -12.18 17.67
CA ARG A 916 -30.70 -11.57 18.74
C ARG A 916 -30.50 -12.49 19.95
N CYS A 917 -31.48 -13.35 20.26
CA CYS A 917 -31.33 -14.45 21.22
C CYS A 917 -30.33 -15.51 20.73
N LEU A 918 -30.48 -15.98 19.48
CA LEU A 918 -29.84 -17.22 19.00
C LEU A 918 -28.50 -17.02 18.27
N ASN A 919 -28.41 -16.11 17.31
CA ASN A 919 -27.22 -16.00 16.44
C ASN A 919 -25.91 -15.70 17.19
N PRO A 920 -25.87 -14.86 18.25
CA PRO A 920 -24.63 -14.62 18.99
C PRO A 920 -24.19 -15.82 19.86
N GLY A 921 -25.03 -16.86 20.00
CA GLY A 921 -24.67 -18.14 20.62
C GLY A 921 -23.85 -19.07 19.70
N LYS A 922 -23.68 -18.74 18.42
CA LYS A 922 -22.94 -19.54 17.43
C LYS A 922 -21.43 -19.34 17.54
N TYR A 923 -20.88 -19.53 18.75
CA TYR A 923 -19.57 -19.03 19.13
C TYR A 923 -18.41 -19.43 18.20
N ALA A 924 -18.41 -20.65 17.64
CA ALA A 924 -17.36 -21.10 16.72
C ALA A 924 -17.25 -20.23 15.46
N GLN A 925 -18.39 -19.91 14.83
CA GLN A 925 -18.46 -19.09 13.61
C GLN A 925 -17.87 -17.69 13.87
N HIS A 926 -18.32 -17.05 14.95
CA HIS A 926 -17.84 -15.70 15.31
C HIS A 926 -16.35 -15.72 15.67
N LEU A 927 -15.88 -16.71 16.43
CA LEU A 927 -14.45 -16.88 16.72
C LEU A 927 -13.61 -17.09 15.44
N GLU A 928 -14.10 -17.84 14.46
CA GLU A 928 -13.40 -18.00 13.18
C GLU A 928 -13.30 -16.68 12.40
N HIS A 929 -14.31 -15.80 12.48
CA HIS A 929 -14.22 -14.44 11.91
C HIS A 929 -13.14 -13.60 12.61
N TRP A 930 -13.04 -13.66 13.94
CA TRP A 930 -11.97 -12.96 14.69
C TRP A 930 -10.58 -13.53 14.39
N LEU A 931 -10.47 -14.86 14.27
CA LEU A 931 -9.21 -15.57 13.98
C LEU A 931 -8.74 -15.43 12.52
N ALA A 932 -9.58 -14.90 11.62
CA ALA A 932 -9.17 -14.51 10.27
C ALA A 932 -8.33 -13.23 10.24
N PHE A 933 -8.35 -12.43 11.31
CA PHE A 933 -7.57 -11.20 11.46
C PHE A 933 -6.55 -11.27 12.60
N TYR A 934 -6.95 -11.81 13.76
CA TYR A 934 -6.08 -11.90 14.94
C TYR A 934 -5.49 -13.30 15.11
N PRO A 935 -4.16 -13.46 15.29
CA PRO A 935 -3.55 -14.75 15.57
C PRO A 935 -4.03 -15.30 16.91
N ALA A 936 -4.03 -16.64 17.07
CA ALA A 936 -4.55 -17.32 18.26
C ALA A 936 -3.93 -16.84 19.59
N GLN A 937 -2.68 -16.36 19.54
CA GLN A 937 -1.90 -15.80 20.66
C GLN A 937 -2.33 -14.37 21.05
N GLN A 938 -3.20 -13.73 20.26
CA GLN A 938 -3.90 -12.49 20.60
C GLN A 938 -5.34 -12.72 21.08
N VAL A 939 -5.88 -13.95 21.05
CA VAL A 939 -7.29 -14.23 21.43
C VAL A 939 -7.37 -15.09 22.69
N HIS A 940 -7.85 -14.51 23.80
CA HIS A 940 -8.12 -15.20 25.07
C HIS A 940 -9.62 -15.42 25.27
N ILE A 941 -10.00 -16.61 25.74
CA ILE A 941 -11.37 -17.09 25.84
C ILE A 941 -11.60 -17.53 27.29
N ILE A 942 -12.45 -16.81 28.01
CA ILE A 942 -12.77 -17.02 29.42
C ILE A 942 -14.02 -17.92 29.52
N ASP A 943 -13.99 -18.92 30.39
CA ASP A 943 -15.21 -19.62 30.84
C ASP A 943 -15.98 -18.70 31.79
N GLY A 944 -17.16 -18.24 31.38
CA GLY A 944 -17.98 -17.32 32.17
C GLY A 944 -18.63 -17.95 33.41
N ASP A 945 -18.78 -19.28 33.45
CA ASP A 945 -19.20 -19.96 34.69
C ASP A 945 -18.00 -20.03 35.68
N GLN A 946 -16.74 -20.10 35.20
CA GLN A 946 -15.56 -19.90 36.06
C GLN A 946 -15.42 -18.44 36.53
N LEU A 947 -15.61 -17.44 35.65
CA LEU A 947 -15.62 -16.02 36.05
C LEU A 947 -16.69 -15.72 37.12
N ARG A 948 -17.77 -16.50 37.17
CA ARG A 948 -18.81 -16.41 38.19
C ARG A 948 -18.44 -17.09 39.52
N LEU A 949 -17.82 -18.27 39.46
CA LEU A 949 -17.59 -19.16 40.61
C LEU A 949 -16.20 -19.00 41.24
N ASN A 950 -15.18 -18.71 40.43
CA ASN A 950 -13.80 -18.48 40.83
C ASN A 950 -13.17 -17.37 39.96
N PRO A 951 -13.56 -16.10 40.16
CA PRO A 951 -13.00 -14.99 39.39
C PRO A 951 -11.51 -14.75 39.66
N ILE A 952 -10.99 -15.15 40.82
CA ILE A 952 -9.60 -14.87 41.23
C ILE A 952 -8.63 -15.54 40.26
N ASP A 953 -8.81 -16.84 39.97
CA ASP A 953 -7.93 -17.55 39.03
C ASP A 953 -8.12 -17.08 37.58
N VAL A 954 -9.34 -16.73 37.17
CA VAL A 954 -9.61 -16.13 35.85
C VAL A 954 -8.89 -14.80 35.69
N MET A 955 -8.90 -13.92 36.70
CA MET A 955 -8.16 -12.67 36.68
C MET A 955 -6.64 -12.91 36.71
N ASN A 956 -6.16 -13.92 37.44
CA ASN A 956 -4.75 -14.31 37.47
C ASN A 956 -4.25 -14.84 36.11
N GLU A 957 -5.06 -15.62 35.38
CA GLU A 957 -4.74 -16.04 34.01
C GLU A 957 -4.75 -14.85 33.04
N LEU A 958 -5.79 -14.00 33.10
CA LEU A 958 -5.93 -12.85 32.22
C LEU A 958 -4.77 -11.86 32.37
N GLN A 959 -4.32 -11.57 33.60
CA GLN A 959 -3.14 -10.72 33.83
C GLN A 959 -1.88 -11.27 33.15
N ARG A 960 -1.64 -12.59 33.23
CA ARG A 960 -0.50 -13.25 32.58
C ARG A 960 -0.59 -13.19 31.06
N PHE A 961 -1.79 -13.34 30.50
CA PHE A 961 -2.04 -13.21 29.05
C PHE A 961 -1.84 -11.77 28.53
N LEU A 962 -2.31 -10.77 29.27
CA LEU A 962 -2.11 -9.35 28.97
C LEU A 962 -0.66 -8.89 29.23
N LYS A 963 0.10 -9.63 30.04
CA LYS A 963 1.48 -9.33 30.48
C LYS A 963 1.61 -8.03 31.28
N VAL A 964 0.55 -7.62 31.98
CA VAL A 964 0.55 -6.45 32.85
C VAL A 964 1.44 -6.67 34.10
N GLN A 965 2.01 -5.58 34.61
CA GLN A 965 2.82 -5.55 35.83
C GLN A 965 2.59 -4.24 36.62
N PRO A 966 2.83 -4.23 37.95
CA PRO A 966 2.92 -5.42 38.80
C PRO A 966 1.58 -6.19 38.82
N LEU A 967 1.61 -7.49 39.13
CA LEU A 967 0.38 -8.28 39.25
C LEU A 967 -0.42 -7.87 40.50
N LEU A 968 -1.73 -7.68 40.33
CA LEU A 968 -2.68 -7.52 41.44
C LEU A 968 -3.12 -8.90 41.97
N ASP A 969 -3.03 -9.10 43.27
CA ASP A 969 -3.67 -10.22 43.96
C ASP A 969 -5.16 -9.93 44.18
N TYR A 970 -6.00 -10.57 43.36
CA TYR A 970 -7.45 -10.42 43.41
C TYR A 970 -8.11 -11.07 44.63
N SER A 971 -7.43 -11.93 45.40
CA SER A 971 -8.02 -12.59 46.57
C SER A 971 -8.38 -11.59 47.69
N ASN A 972 -7.55 -10.54 47.85
CA ASN A 972 -7.80 -9.46 48.81
C ASN A 972 -8.85 -8.45 48.31
N HIS A 973 -9.15 -8.44 47.01
CA HIS A 973 -9.98 -7.43 46.34
C HIS A 973 -11.38 -7.94 45.94
N LEU A 974 -11.57 -9.25 45.82
CA LEU A 974 -12.84 -9.88 45.44
C LEU A 974 -13.37 -10.79 46.55
N ARG A 975 -14.63 -10.59 46.94
CA ARG A 975 -15.29 -11.39 47.98
C ARG A 975 -16.67 -11.85 47.52
N TYR A 976 -17.02 -13.11 47.80
CA TYR A 976 -18.37 -13.61 47.53
C TYR A 976 -19.38 -12.96 48.49
N ASP A 977 -20.46 -12.41 47.94
CA ASP A 977 -21.56 -11.84 48.72
C ASP A 977 -22.79 -12.76 48.65
N VAL A 978 -23.12 -13.39 49.78
CA VAL A 978 -24.20 -14.38 49.88
C VAL A 978 -25.58 -13.78 49.56
N LYS A 979 -25.81 -12.48 49.87
CA LYS A 979 -27.09 -11.81 49.57
C LYS A 979 -27.21 -11.43 48.09
N LYS A 980 -26.08 -11.11 47.44
CA LYS A 980 -26.02 -10.87 45.99
C LYS A 980 -26.05 -12.16 45.17
N GLY A 981 -25.44 -13.24 45.68
CA GLY A 981 -25.23 -14.51 44.96
C GLY A 981 -24.05 -14.51 43.98
N PHE A 982 -23.14 -13.53 44.09
CA PHE A 982 -22.00 -13.30 43.18
C PHE A 982 -20.81 -12.70 43.94
N TYR A 983 -19.62 -12.75 43.33
CA TYR A 983 -18.46 -11.98 43.79
C TYR A 983 -18.66 -10.46 43.59
N CYS A 984 -18.14 -9.70 44.55
CA CYS A 984 -18.20 -8.24 44.62
C CYS A 984 -16.83 -7.68 45.00
N GLN A 985 -16.62 -6.37 44.75
CA GLN A 985 -15.41 -5.69 45.22
C GLN A 985 -15.40 -5.62 46.75
N ALA A 986 -14.34 -6.07 47.40
CA ALA A 986 -14.10 -5.78 48.80
C ALA A 986 -13.62 -4.32 48.93
N LEU A 987 -14.23 -3.54 49.85
CA LEU A 987 -13.74 -2.21 50.21
C LEU A 987 -13.03 -2.22 51.56
N ASN A 988 -13.63 -2.93 52.52
CA ASN A 988 -13.15 -3.13 53.89
C ASN A 988 -13.64 -4.50 54.37
N GLU A 989 -13.13 -4.99 55.49
CA GLU A 989 -13.52 -6.30 56.07
C GLU A 989 -15.03 -6.52 56.22
N LYS A 990 -15.82 -5.44 56.38
CA LYS A 990 -17.27 -5.48 56.63
C LYS A 990 -18.11 -4.91 55.48
N ARG A 991 -17.50 -4.50 54.35
CA ARG A 991 -18.21 -3.77 53.27
C ARG A 991 -17.80 -4.23 51.86
N ASN A 992 -18.79 -4.74 51.13
CA ASN A 992 -18.71 -5.08 49.71
C ASN A 992 -19.31 -3.96 48.83
N LYS A 993 -18.78 -3.78 47.62
CA LYS A 993 -19.38 -3.00 46.52
C LYS A 993 -19.73 -3.95 45.38
N CYS A 994 -21.00 -4.34 45.33
CA CYS A 994 -21.55 -5.25 44.34
C CYS A 994 -22.04 -4.52 43.08
N LEU A 995 -22.11 -5.25 41.96
CA LEU A 995 -22.75 -4.75 40.74
C LEU A 995 -24.25 -4.45 40.97
N GLY A 996 -24.75 -3.40 40.32
CA GLY A 996 -26.13 -2.93 40.46
C GLY A 996 -27.22 -3.94 40.09
N LYS A 997 -28.48 -3.61 40.40
CA LYS A 997 -29.65 -4.50 40.25
C LYS A 997 -29.84 -5.07 38.82
N SER A 998 -29.34 -4.37 37.80
CA SER A 998 -29.42 -4.80 36.39
C SER A 998 -28.45 -5.95 36.02
N LYS A 999 -27.44 -6.23 36.84
CA LYS A 999 -26.44 -7.29 36.62
C LYS A 999 -26.67 -8.40 37.67
N GLY A 1000 -26.84 -9.65 37.24
CA GLY A 1000 -27.30 -10.74 38.13
C GLY A 1000 -28.76 -10.57 38.56
N ARG A 1001 -29.67 -10.28 37.61
CA ARG A 1001 -31.12 -10.24 37.86
C ARG A 1001 -31.61 -11.63 38.29
N GLN A 1002 -32.49 -11.68 39.29
CA GLN A 1002 -33.31 -12.87 39.55
C GLN A 1002 -34.49 -12.89 38.56
N TYR A 1003 -34.77 -14.05 38.00
CA TYR A 1003 -35.89 -14.34 37.11
C TYR A 1003 -36.18 -15.86 37.18
N PRO A 1004 -37.37 -16.33 36.75
CA PRO A 1004 -37.69 -17.75 36.71
C PRO A 1004 -36.65 -18.58 35.96
N THR A 1005 -36.57 -19.88 36.27
CA THR A 1005 -35.76 -20.81 35.47
C THR A 1005 -36.31 -20.92 34.04
N MET A 1006 -35.41 -21.18 33.08
CA MET A 1006 -35.81 -21.53 31.72
C MET A 1006 -36.58 -22.85 31.75
N ASP A 1007 -37.67 -22.95 31.00
CA ASP A 1007 -38.46 -24.17 30.92
C ASP A 1007 -37.71 -25.29 30.19
N GLU A 1008 -37.99 -26.53 30.58
CA GLU A 1008 -37.28 -27.72 30.08
C GLU A 1008 -37.44 -27.91 28.56
N ARG A 1009 -38.60 -27.52 28.00
CA ARG A 1009 -38.91 -27.63 26.58
C ARG A 1009 -38.07 -26.66 25.75
N SER A 1010 -37.88 -25.42 26.21
CA SER A 1010 -36.91 -24.47 25.67
C SER A 1010 -35.48 -24.97 25.82
N GLY A 1011 -35.12 -25.53 26.98
CA GLY A 1011 -33.78 -26.09 27.22
C GLY A 1011 -33.40 -27.18 26.21
N LYS A 1012 -34.22 -28.23 26.12
CA LYS A 1012 -34.03 -29.37 25.20
C LYS A 1012 -34.04 -28.93 23.72
N LEU A 1013 -34.84 -27.92 23.36
CA LEU A 1013 -34.83 -27.35 22.01
C LEU A 1013 -33.51 -26.63 21.71
N LEU A 1014 -33.04 -25.75 22.60
CA LEU A 1014 -31.81 -24.99 22.40
C LEU A 1014 -30.57 -25.88 22.40
N GLN A 1015 -30.55 -26.93 23.22
CA GLN A 1015 -29.49 -27.93 23.20
C GLN A 1015 -29.36 -28.59 21.82
N ARG A 1016 -30.48 -29.06 21.24
CA ARG A 1016 -30.50 -29.64 19.88
C ARG A 1016 -30.09 -28.62 18.82
N TYR A 1017 -30.54 -27.36 18.94
CA TYR A 1017 -30.17 -26.27 18.03
C TYR A 1017 -28.66 -25.96 18.06
N TYR A 1018 -28.05 -25.93 19.25
CA TYR A 1018 -26.63 -25.61 19.41
C TYR A 1018 -25.69 -26.82 19.29
N LEU A 1019 -26.18 -28.07 19.25
CA LEU A 1019 -25.35 -29.30 19.23
C LEU A 1019 -24.22 -29.25 18.17
N ASN A 1020 -24.54 -28.86 16.94
CA ASN A 1020 -23.56 -28.73 15.86
C ASN A 1020 -22.59 -27.56 16.09
N HIS A 1021 -23.06 -26.43 16.62
CA HIS A 1021 -22.25 -25.26 16.93
C HIS A 1021 -21.30 -25.50 18.12
N ASN A 1022 -21.76 -26.21 19.16
CA ASN A 1022 -20.95 -26.64 20.31
C ASN A 1022 -19.91 -27.69 19.88
N THR A 1023 -20.28 -28.63 18.99
CA THR A 1023 -19.33 -29.59 18.41
C THR A 1023 -18.25 -28.89 17.58
N ALA A 1024 -18.60 -27.88 16.78
CA ALA A 1024 -17.64 -27.04 16.07
C ALA A 1024 -16.73 -26.26 17.05
N LEU A 1025 -17.29 -25.72 18.14
CA LEU A 1025 -16.54 -25.00 19.16
C LEU A 1025 -15.50 -25.91 19.85
N VAL A 1026 -15.84 -27.17 20.17
CA VAL A 1026 -14.87 -28.14 20.71
C VAL A 1026 -13.75 -28.43 19.71
N LYS A 1027 -14.04 -28.56 18.41
CA LYS A 1027 -13.01 -28.72 17.36
C LYS A 1027 -12.09 -27.49 17.29
N LEU A 1028 -12.66 -26.29 17.34
CA LEU A 1028 -11.91 -25.03 17.32
C LEU A 1028 -11.04 -24.84 18.56
N LEU A 1029 -11.57 -25.06 19.77
CA LEU A 1029 -10.82 -24.95 21.03
C LEU A 1029 -9.64 -25.94 21.09
N LYS A 1030 -9.80 -27.16 20.55
CA LYS A 1030 -8.69 -28.12 20.38
C LYS A 1030 -7.65 -27.61 19.39
N LYS A 1031 -8.06 -27.07 18.23
CA LYS A 1031 -7.17 -26.47 17.21
C LYS A 1031 -6.38 -25.27 17.75
N LEU A 1032 -6.94 -24.52 18.70
CA LEU A 1032 -6.30 -23.36 19.35
C LEU A 1032 -5.26 -23.73 20.43
N GLY A 1033 -4.93 -25.02 20.58
CA GLY A 1033 -3.88 -25.52 21.48
C GLY A 1033 -4.34 -25.71 22.92
N SER A 1034 -4.66 -26.96 23.29
CA SER A 1034 -4.80 -27.47 24.66
C SER A 1034 -5.56 -26.62 25.69
N ARG A 1035 -6.53 -25.79 25.25
CA ARG A 1035 -7.40 -25.04 26.16
C ARG A 1035 -8.34 -26.01 26.88
N PRO A 1036 -8.58 -25.87 28.19
CA PRO A 1036 -9.55 -26.71 28.89
C PRO A 1036 -10.93 -26.48 28.28
N ILE A 1037 -11.62 -27.56 27.89
CA ILE A 1037 -13.00 -27.48 27.40
C ILE A 1037 -13.88 -27.00 28.57
N PRO A 1038 -14.61 -25.87 28.44
CA PRO A 1038 -15.48 -25.33 29.49
C PRO A 1038 -16.43 -26.38 30.05
N GLN A 1039 -16.70 -26.34 31.35
CA GLN A 1039 -17.46 -27.41 31.99
C GLN A 1039 -18.91 -27.45 31.48
N TRP A 1040 -19.54 -26.29 31.29
CA TRP A 1040 -20.85 -26.18 30.65
C TRP A 1040 -20.88 -26.74 29.21
N LEU A 1041 -19.76 -26.71 28.49
CA LEU A 1041 -19.67 -27.20 27.11
C LEU A 1041 -19.58 -28.73 27.07
N LYS A 1042 -19.06 -29.36 28.12
CA LYS A 1042 -19.15 -30.81 28.29
C LYS A 1042 -20.59 -31.21 28.62
N GLU A 1043 -21.23 -30.51 29.56
CA GLU A 1043 -22.60 -30.79 30.03
C GLU A 1043 -23.65 -30.65 28.91
N ASP A 1044 -23.59 -29.55 28.14
CA ASP A 1044 -24.46 -29.30 26.98
C ASP A 1044 -24.30 -30.38 25.88
N LEU A 1045 -23.15 -31.08 25.82
CA LEU A 1045 -22.88 -32.17 24.87
C LEU A 1045 -23.19 -33.56 25.44
N SER A 1046 -22.91 -33.82 26.72
CA SER A 1046 -23.08 -35.13 27.36
C SER A 1046 -24.54 -35.51 27.63
N THR A 1047 -25.45 -34.53 27.58
CA THR A 1047 -26.90 -34.74 27.68
C THR A 1047 -27.61 -34.63 26.32
N GLY A 1048 -26.83 -34.62 25.22
CA GLY A 1048 -27.31 -34.57 23.83
C GLY A 1048 -27.46 -35.93 23.14
N THR A 1049 -27.11 -37.02 23.84
CA THR A 1049 -27.35 -38.43 23.46
C THR A 1049 -28.54 -38.98 24.24
#